data_AF-A0A8H4FUD3-F1
#
_entry.id   AF-A0A8H4FUD3-F1
#
_cell.length_a   1.000
_cell.length_b   1.000
_cell.length_c   1.000
_cell.angle_alpha   90.00
_cell.angle_beta   90.00
_cell.angle_gamma   90.00
#
_symmetry.space_group_name_H-M   'P 1'
#
loop_
_entity.id
_entity.type
_entity.pdbx_description
1 polymer ?
#
loop_
_entity_poly.entity_id
_entity_poly.type
_entity_poly.pdbx_seq_one_letter_code
_entity_poly.pdbx_strand_id
1 'polypeptide(L)'
;MSPKLPYAHPLSPLSIEETAAAADVIRALHPDTILHFRVIYLREPDKADLVKFLDVEHAGRLTPETPRPPRLASVHYVVVANQDKPQSIESIVNLEKLERVWEKTVKTDVHPSFTLHELQETVKICNASEILQSKIAALSLPEEFEAVIEPWPYGGLDIYDENRRYFQALVFAIDKRKNNPDANFYSYPLPIIPVVDWIKQEVVRVDELATGGVDDPYVAQPRGKGIIDHCQPSEYVPELLETKMRDDLKELNVLQPNGPSFSVKDESLVEWQKWRMRVSFNPREGAVIHDVLYGGRSVLYRLSISDMTVPYADPRNPFHRKQAFDFGDGGIGHCANNLELGCDCLGVIKYFDGVLNRPDGTAHSSPNVICLHEQDNGIGWKHTNWRTNRAVVTRRRELVIQFILTVANYEYVFNYKFDQAGGITVETRATGILSAVNIDAGKTAPWGNIVSPGVLAQNHQHIFCVRIDPAIDGHENTLVQQESLPLQIDTRTNPNGNAYKVEERPITTSVGLDAAPHNARLFKIQNLSKRNPVSGKPVGYKIVPPPTQLLLADPRSRQAQRALFAHHHLWVTKYKDDELYAGGRYTLQSTIEEEGVSDAAARCDDVLQNDIVIWSVFGLTHNPRVEDWPVMPVETIQLHINPVDFFTSNPALDVPSNRDLTSKYAGETTSVSVNGKDSGASCCK
;
A
#
# COMPACT_ATOMS: atom_id res chain seq x y z
N MET A 1 -2.68 -35.75 10.73
CA MET A 1 -2.88 -34.56 11.57
C MET A 1 -1.53 -34.22 12.18
N SER A 2 -0.82 -33.23 11.64
CA SER A 2 0.44 -32.77 12.24
C SER A 2 0.15 -32.19 13.62
N PRO A 3 0.99 -32.44 14.64
CA PRO A 3 0.79 -31.86 15.96
C PRO A 3 0.87 -30.34 15.83
N LYS A 4 -0.19 -29.62 16.22
CA LYS A 4 -0.12 -28.18 16.43
C LYS A 4 1.04 -27.92 17.40
N LEU A 5 2.05 -27.18 16.99
CA LEU A 5 3.07 -26.67 17.90
C LEU A 5 2.32 -25.87 18.99
N PRO A 6 2.55 -26.11 20.29
CA PRO A 6 1.80 -25.48 21.37
C PRO A 6 2.02 -23.96 21.50
N TYR A 7 2.93 -23.38 20.72
CA TYR A 7 3.29 -21.96 20.76
C TYR A 7 3.23 -21.36 19.35
N ALA A 8 2.54 -20.23 19.21
CA ALA A 8 2.52 -19.45 17.98
C ALA A 8 3.95 -19.06 17.55
N HIS A 9 4.18 -18.90 16.26
CA HIS A 9 5.45 -18.38 15.77
C HIS A 9 5.60 -16.91 16.25
N PRO A 10 6.81 -16.42 16.60
CA PRO A 10 6.97 -15.05 17.10
C PRO A 10 6.40 -13.95 16.17
N LEU A 11 6.36 -14.20 14.86
CA LEU A 11 5.77 -13.33 13.83
C LEU A 11 4.28 -13.60 13.52
N SER A 12 3.66 -14.63 14.10
CA SER A 12 2.23 -14.85 13.90
C SER A 12 1.44 -13.65 14.45
N PRO A 13 0.44 -13.12 13.74
CA PRO A 13 -0.44 -12.08 14.29
C PRO A 13 -1.03 -12.49 15.65
N LEU A 14 -1.49 -11.51 16.44
CA LEU A 14 -2.17 -11.82 17.69
C LEU A 14 -3.46 -12.59 17.41
N SER A 15 -3.75 -13.60 18.24
CA SER A 15 -5.07 -14.23 18.24
C SER A 15 -6.14 -13.29 18.81
N ILE A 16 -7.42 -13.65 18.64
CA ILE A 16 -8.54 -12.93 19.27
C ILE A 16 -8.37 -12.91 20.80
N GLU A 17 -7.95 -14.04 21.39
CA GLU A 17 -7.72 -14.19 22.82
C GLU A 17 -6.52 -13.37 23.30
N GLU A 18 -5.41 -13.38 22.57
CA GLU A 18 -4.23 -12.54 22.87
C GLU A 18 -4.58 -11.05 22.82
N THR A 19 -5.36 -10.65 21.81
CA THR A 19 -5.82 -9.26 21.64
C THR A 19 -6.75 -8.85 22.78
N ALA A 20 -7.69 -9.72 23.17
CA ALA A 20 -8.59 -9.46 24.29
C ALA A 20 -7.83 -9.37 25.63
N ALA A 21 -6.86 -10.27 25.86
CA ALA A 21 -6.03 -10.25 27.06
C ALA A 21 -5.21 -8.95 27.18
N ALA A 22 -4.64 -8.45 26.07
CA ALA A 22 -3.99 -7.14 26.06
C ALA A 22 -4.94 -6.01 26.44
N ALA A 23 -6.17 -6.02 25.91
CA ALA A 23 -7.19 -5.03 26.25
C ALA A 23 -7.57 -5.08 27.73
N ASP A 24 -7.71 -6.28 28.30
CA ASP A 24 -8.04 -6.49 29.72
C ASP A 24 -6.96 -5.96 30.66
N VAL A 25 -5.68 -6.16 30.33
CA VAL A 25 -4.56 -5.57 31.08
C VAL A 25 -4.69 -4.04 31.11
N ILE A 26 -4.99 -3.41 29.98
CA ILE A 26 -5.17 -1.96 29.93
C ILE A 26 -6.41 -1.51 30.70
N ARG A 27 -7.54 -2.21 30.59
CA ARG A 27 -8.76 -1.91 31.37
C ARG A 27 -8.48 -1.93 32.87
N ALA A 28 -7.75 -2.94 33.35
CA ALA A 28 -7.41 -3.08 34.76
C ALA A 28 -6.53 -1.92 35.30
N LEU A 29 -5.72 -1.29 34.44
CA LEU A 29 -4.86 -0.17 34.80
C LEU A 29 -5.59 1.18 34.88
N HIS A 30 -6.78 1.28 34.28
CA HIS A 30 -7.57 2.52 34.21
C HIS A 30 -8.98 2.32 34.77
N PRO A 31 -9.13 1.89 36.04
CA PRO A 31 -10.45 1.70 36.64
C PRO A 31 -11.23 3.01 36.63
N ASP A 32 -12.56 2.92 36.51
CA ASP A 32 -13.49 4.06 36.55
C ASP A 32 -13.30 5.11 35.44
N THR A 33 -12.62 4.76 34.34
CA THR A 33 -12.48 5.61 33.15
C THR A 33 -13.15 5.01 31.93
N ILE A 34 -13.47 5.85 30.94
CA ILE A 34 -13.86 5.37 29.61
C ILE A 34 -12.59 5.20 28.77
N LEU A 35 -12.45 4.03 28.16
CA LEU A 35 -11.35 3.72 27.25
C LEU A 35 -11.86 3.61 25.82
N HIS A 36 -11.19 4.30 24.90
CA HIS A 36 -11.36 4.11 23.47
C HIS A 36 -10.09 3.51 22.87
N PHE A 37 -10.11 2.20 22.65
CA PHE A 37 -9.03 1.49 21.97
C PHE A 37 -8.99 1.91 20.50
N ARG A 38 -7.79 2.19 20.01
CA ARG A 38 -7.54 2.56 18.62
C ARG A 38 -7.12 1.33 17.84
N VAL A 39 -5.99 0.76 18.23
CA VAL A 39 -5.42 -0.45 17.63
C VAL A 39 -4.80 -1.34 18.70
N ILE A 40 -4.93 -2.64 18.53
CA ILE A 40 -4.24 -3.69 19.28
C ILE A 40 -3.68 -4.69 18.28
N TYR A 41 -2.37 -4.87 18.27
CA TYR A 41 -1.70 -5.76 17.32
C TYR A 41 -0.37 -6.26 17.86
N LEU A 42 0.23 -7.24 17.18
CA LEU A 42 1.53 -7.79 17.55
C LEU A 42 2.57 -6.67 17.46
N ARG A 43 3.28 -6.41 18.56
CA ARG A 43 4.58 -5.75 18.45
C ARG A 43 5.57 -6.79 17.97
N GLU A 44 6.06 -6.64 16.75
CA GLU A 44 7.10 -7.53 16.21
C GLU A 44 8.29 -7.61 17.20
N PRO A 45 8.91 -8.78 17.38
CA PRO A 45 10.04 -8.89 18.29
C PRO A 45 11.22 -8.07 17.81
N ASP A 46 12.05 -7.61 18.75
CA ASP A 46 13.29 -6.91 18.41
C ASP A 46 14.14 -7.79 17.49
N LYS A 47 14.68 -7.21 16.41
CA LYS A 47 15.35 -7.99 15.35
C LYS A 47 16.51 -8.82 15.87
N ALA A 48 17.26 -8.28 16.83
CA ALA A 48 18.37 -8.97 17.46
C ALA A 48 17.97 -10.30 18.14
N ASP A 49 16.75 -10.39 18.67
CA ASP A 49 16.24 -11.61 19.30
C ASP A 49 15.50 -12.50 18.32
N LEU A 50 14.76 -11.91 17.36
CA LEU A 50 14.10 -12.69 16.32
C LEU A 50 15.10 -13.44 15.45
N VAL A 51 16.19 -12.81 15.03
CA VAL A 51 17.23 -13.46 14.20
C VAL A 51 17.78 -14.70 14.87
N LYS A 52 18.03 -14.68 16.19
CA LYS A 52 18.49 -15.87 16.93
C LYS A 52 17.48 -17.01 16.88
N PHE A 53 16.19 -16.70 16.97
CA PHE A 53 15.12 -17.69 16.85
C PHE A 53 15.04 -18.24 15.42
N LEU A 54 15.09 -17.36 14.41
CA LEU A 54 15.05 -17.73 12.99
C LEU A 54 16.24 -18.61 12.59
N ASP A 55 17.46 -18.34 13.10
CA ASP A 55 18.64 -19.18 12.84
C ASP A 55 18.42 -20.64 13.31
N VAL A 56 17.74 -20.83 14.46
CA VAL A 56 17.39 -22.17 14.96
C VAL A 56 16.28 -22.80 14.10
N GLU A 57 15.31 -22.00 13.65
CA GLU A 57 14.26 -22.40 12.72
C GLU A 57 14.80 -22.87 11.37
N HIS A 58 15.66 -22.08 10.74
CA HIS A 58 16.28 -22.40 9.45
C HIS A 58 17.16 -23.64 9.53
N ALA A 59 17.78 -23.88 10.69
CA ALA A 59 18.55 -25.10 10.95
C ALA A 59 17.66 -26.35 11.18
N GLY A 60 16.33 -26.21 11.22
CA GLY A 60 15.40 -27.31 11.49
C GLY A 60 15.52 -27.85 12.92
N ARG A 61 15.97 -27.02 13.86
CA ARG A 61 16.28 -27.41 15.25
C ARG A 61 15.31 -26.86 16.29
N LEU A 62 14.14 -26.36 15.87
CA LEU A 62 13.12 -25.90 16.82
C LEU A 62 12.63 -27.06 17.68
N THR A 63 12.66 -26.85 19.00
CA THR A 63 12.04 -27.71 20.00
C THR A 63 11.09 -26.87 20.87
N PRO A 64 10.19 -27.49 21.64
CA PRO A 64 9.34 -26.76 22.60
C PRO A 64 10.14 -25.90 23.59
N GLU A 65 11.38 -26.27 23.89
CA GLU A 65 12.29 -25.58 24.82
C GLU A 65 13.14 -24.48 24.15
N THR A 66 13.02 -24.31 22.83
CA THR A 66 13.76 -23.25 22.13
C THR A 66 13.33 -21.89 22.68
N PRO A 67 14.26 -21.05 23.18
CA PRO A 67 13.92 -19.72 23.69
C PRO A 67 13.21 -18.89 22.62
N ARG A 68 12.08 -18.29 23.00
CA ARG A 68 11.29 -17.42 22.12
C ARG A 68 11.48 -15.96 22.54
N PRO A 69 11.48 -15.02 21.60
CA PRO A 69 11.32 -13.61 21.94
C PRO A 69 10.01 -13.40 22.70
N PRO A 70 9.93 -12.41 23.61
CA PRO A 70 8.71 -12.11 24.34
C PRO A 70 7.52 -11.87 23.40
N ARG A 71 6.37 -12.43 23.73
CA ARG A 71 5.12 -12.19 23.00
C ARG A 71 4.50 -10.87 23.46
N LEU A 72 4.66 -9.82 22.65
CA LEU A 72 4.30 -8.44 23.01
C LEU A 72 3.14 -7.92 22.15
N ALA A 73 2.16 -7.26 22.77
CA ALA A 73 1.09 -6.54 22.09
C ALA A 73 1.32 -5.03 22.16
N SER A 74 1.28 -4.35 21.02
CA SER A 74 1.16 -2.89 20.96
C SER A 74 -0.31 -2.51 21.14
N VAL A 75 -0.59 -1.61 22.09
CA VAL A 75 -1.94 -1.17 22.45
C VAL A 75 -1.98 0.34 22.44
N HIS A 76 -2.75 0.91 21.51
CA HIS A 76 -2.96 2.35 21.41
C HIS A 76 -4.40 2.65 21.83
N TYR A 77 -4.59 3.57 22.77
CA TYR A 77 -5.89 3.85 23.35
C TYR A 77 -5.99 5.29 23.86
N VAL A 78 -7.22 5.75 24.06
CA VAL A 78 -7.53 7.05 24.66
C VAL A 78 -8.18 6.81 26.01
N VAL A 79 -7.67 7.48 27.04
CA VAL A 79 -8.26 7.52 28.38
C VAL A 79 -9.10 8.78 28.51
N VAL A 80 -10.38 8.62 28.84
CA VAL A 80 -11.31 9.71 29.10
C VAL A 80 -11.70 9.66 30.58
N ALA A 81 -10.91 10.33 31.41
CA ALA A 81 -11.19 10.51 32.85
C ALA A 81 -12.10 11.73 33.11
N ASN A 82 -12.04 12.74 32.24
CA ASN A 82 -12.96 13.87 32.17
C ASN A 82 -13.17 14.20 30.69
N GLN A 83 -14.41 14.52 30.29
CA GLN A 83 -14.80 14.69 28.88
C GLN A 83 -13.96 15.76 28.15
N ASP A 84 -13.46 16.77 28.87
CA ASP A 84 -12.73 17.89 28.27
C ASP A 84 -11.24 17.62 27.98
N LYS A 85 -10.65 16.51 28.47
CA LYS A 85 -9.21 16.23 28.33
C LYS A 85 -8.91 14.76 28.09
N PRO A 86 -9.29 14.21 26.91
CA PRO A 86 -8.87 12.87 26.52
C PRO A 86 -7.34 12.78 26.41
N GLN A 87 -6.76 11.71 26.94
CA GLN A 87 -5.31 11.46 26.86
C GLN A 87 -5.04 10.24 26.00
N SER A 88 -4.29 10.43 24.91
CA SER A 88 -3.85 9.32 24.06
C SER A 88 -2.60 8.67 24.65
N ILE A 89 -2.60 7.34 24.75
CA ILE A 89 -1.53 6.54 25.34
C ILE A 89 -1.20 5.39 24.39
N GLU A 90 0.08 5.14 24.22
CA GLU A 90 0.61 3.91 23.64
C GLU A 90 1.19 3.04 24.75
N SER A 91 1.02 1.73 24.65
CA SER A 91 1.51 0.78 25.63
C SER A 91 1.96 -0.50 24.97
N ILE A 92 2.93 -1.17 25.59
CA ILE A 92 3.33 -2.52 25.24
C ILE A 92 2.92 -3.43 26.38
N VAL A 93 2.14 -4.47 26.06
CA VAL A 93 1.72 -5.50 27.01
C VAL A 93 2.49 -6.79 26.73
N ASN A 94 3.12 -7.34 27.75
CA ASN A 94 3.68 -8.68 27.70
C ASN A 94 2.57 -9.70 27.98
N LEU A 95 2.23 -10.52 26.97
CA LEU A 95 1.09 -11.43 27.04
C LEU A 95 1.36 -12.67 27.89
N GLU A 96 2.62 -13.06 28.09
CA GLU A 96 2.99 -14.19 28.94
C GLU A 96 2.84 -13.85 30.42
N LYS A 97 3.19 -12.61 30.78
CA LYS A 97 3.11 -12.11 32.15
C LYS A 97 1.81 -11.37 32.46
N LEU A 98 1.03 -11.05 31.43
CA LEU A 98 -0.18 -10.21 31.50
C LEU A 98 0.11 -8.87 32.20
N GLU A 99 1.21 -8.22 31.83
CA GLU A 99 1.65 -6.96 32.43
C GLU A 99 1.99 -5.92 31.36
N ARG A 100 1.71 -4.65 31.63
CA ARG A 100 2.20 -3.54 30.80
C ARG A 100 3.67 -3.29 31.11
N VAL A 101 4.52 -3.46 30.11
CA VAL A 101 5.99 -3.33 30.23
C VAL A 101 6.53 -1.98 29.74
N TRP A 102 5.73 -1.24 28.99
CA TRP A 102 6.09 0.09 28.50
C TRP A 102 4.84 0.94 28.29
N GLU A 103 4.97 2.24 28.48
CA GLU A 103 3.95 3.23 28.14
C GLU A 103 4.59 4.52 27.60
N LYS A 104 3.86 5.23 26.74
CA LYS A 104 4.14 6.60 26.32
C LYS A 104 2.83 7.36 26.25
N THR A 105 2.73 8.48 26.96
CA THR A 105 1.69 9.47 26.71
C THR A 105 2.01 10.19 25.40
N VAL A 106 1.08 10.15 24.46
CA VAL A 106 1.19 10.87 23.20
C VAL A 106 1.08 12.37 23.49
N LYS A 107 1.92 13.19 22.83
CA LYS A 107 1.89 14.64 23.04
C LYS A 107 0.52 15.20 22.66
N THR A 108 0.07 16.25 23.35
CA THR A 108 -1.27 16.83 23.13
C THR A 108 -1.39 17.61 21.83
N ASP A 109 -0.27 17.93 21.18
CA ASP A 109 -0.18 18.66 19.93
C ASP A 109 -0.08 17.74 18.69
N VAL A 110 -0.09 16.42 18.86
CA VAL A 110 -0.14 15.44 17.77
C VAL A 110 -1.40 14.56 17.90
N HIS A 111 -1.89 14.07 16.76
CA HIS A 111 -3.12 13.29 16.71
C HIS A 111 -2.82 11.85 16.26
N PRO A 112 -3.13 10.83 17.08
CA PRO A 112 -3.10 9.44 16.62
C PRO A 112 -4.05 9.21 15.46
N SER A 113 -3.77 8.17 14.68
CA SER A 113 -4.62 7.71 13.57
C SER A 113 -6.08 7.66 13.98
N PHE A 114 -7.01 7.95 13.08
CA PHE A 114 -8.45 7.84 13.30
C PHE A 114 -8.91 6.37 13.32
N THR A 115 -10.14 6.11 13.79
CA THR A 115 -10.80 4.79 13.64
C THR A 115 -12.04 4.93 12.76
N LEU A 116 -12.51 3.82 12.18
CA LEU A 116 -13.77 3.82 11.42
C LEU A 116 -14.97 4.30 12.25
N HIS A 117 -14.95 4.04 13.57
CA HIS A 117 -15.97 4.58 14.47
C HIS A 117 -15.97 6.11 14.51
N GLU A 118 -14.81 6.75 14.48
CA GLU A 118 -14.76 8.22 14.45
C GLU A 118 -15.33 8.78 13.14
N LEU A 119 -15.07 8.13 12.01
CA LEU A 119 -15.69 8.50 10.74
C LEU A 119 -17.22 8.31 10.80
N GLN A 120 -17.69 7.22 11.41
CA GLN A 120 -19.12 6.95 11.56
C GLN A 120 -19.84 7.98 12.44
N GLU A 121 -19.32 8.36 13.63
CA GLU A 121 -20.01 9.45 14.36
C GLU A 121 -19.80 10.81 13.68
N THR A 122 -18.75 11.01 12.86
CA THR A 122 -18.59 12.28 12.12
C THR A 122 -19.80 12.49 11.20
N VAL A 123 -20.25 11.42 10.53
CA VAL A 123 -21.48 11.43 9.74
C VAL A 123 -22.70 11.73 10.60
N LYS A 124 -22.83 11.12 11.80
CA LYS A 124 -23.95 11.38 12.71
C LYS A 124 -23.99 12.84 13.20
N ILE A 125 -22.84 13.39 13.57
CA ILE A 125 -22.69 14.79 14.00
C ILE A 125 -23.11 15.74 12.86
N CYS A 126 -22.64 15.48 11.63
CA CYS A 126 -23.05 16.24 10.46
C CYS A 126 -24.57 16.17 10.23
N ASN A 127 -25.15 14.97 10.27
CA ASN A 127 -26.59 14.78 10.07
C ASN A 127 -27.44 15.49 11.14
N ALA A 128 -26.96 15.56 12.38
CA ALA A 128 -27.65 16.26 13.48
C ALA A 128 -27.42 17.78 13.52
N SER A 129 -26.50 18.33 12.72
CA SER A 129 -26.10 19.73 12.81
C SER A 129 -27.10 20.69 12.16
N GLU A 130 -27.73 21.56 12.96
CA GLU A 130 -28.62 22.61 12.45
C GLU A 130 -27.93 23.57 11.47
N ILE A 131 -26.63 23.86 11.69
CA ILE A 131 -25.83 24.74 10.82
C ILE A 131 -25.68 24.09 9.44
N LEU A 132 -25.33 22.79 9.40
CA LEU A 132 -25.18 22.08 8.13
C LEU A 132 -26.53 21.89 7.43
N GLN A 133 -27.57 21.49 8.16
CA GLN A 133 -28.92 21.31 7.59
C GLN A 133 -29.46 22.62 7.00
N SER A 134 -29.19 23.76 7.66
CA SER A 134 -29.55 25.08 7.12
C SER A 134 -28.82 25.41 5.82
N LYS A 135 -27.54 25.04 5.71
CA LYS A 135 -26.75 25.23 4.49
C LYS A 135 -27.21 24.32 3.35
N ILE A 136 -27.51 23.05 3.64
CA ILE A 136 -28.09 22.10 2.67
C ILE A 136 -29.45 22.60 2.18
N ALA A 137 -30.33 23.04 3.08
CA ALA A 137 -31.64 23.57 2.72
C ALA A 137 -31.53 24.81 1.81
N ALA A 138 -30.55 25.67 2.04
CA ALA A 138 -30.29 26.84 1.19
C ALA A 138 -29.91 26.47 -0.26
N LEU A 139 -29.34 25.27 -0.49
CA LEU A 139 -29.03 24.79 -1.84
C LEU A 139 -30.29 24.44 -2.67
N SER A 140 -31.46 24.32 -2.02
CA SER A 140 -32.75 24.04 -2.66
C SER A 140 -32.69 22.81 -3.59
N LEU A 141 -32.19 21.68 -3.07
CA LEU A 141 -32.13 20.42 -3.82
C LEU A 141 -33.54 19.99 -4.28
N PRO A 142 -33.69 19.36 -5.46
CA PRO A 142 -34.97 18.77 -5.87
C PRO A 142 -35.42 17.69 -4.89
N GLU A 143 -36.74 17.46 -4.77
CA GLU A 143 -37.34 16.53 -3.79
C GLU A 143 -36.83 15.08 -3.96
N GLU A 144 -36.42 14.70 -5.17
CA GLU A 144 -35.91 13.36 -5.43
C GLU A 144 -34.44 13.16 -5.03
N PHE A 145 -33.76 14.21 -4.56
CA PHE A 145 -32.38 14.17 -4.11
C PHE A 145 -32.26 14.26 -2.60
N GLU A 146 -31.25 13.58 -2.05
CA GLU A 146 -30.90 13.65 -0.63
C GLU A 146 -29.41 13.91 -0.45
N ALA A 147 -29.02 14.66 0.57
CA ALA A 147 -27.61 14.90 0.84
C ALA A 147 -26.92 13.65 1.40
N VAL A 148 -25.72 13.36 0.92
CA VAL A 148 -24.84 12.29 1.41
C VAL A 148 -23.58 12.93 2.01
N ILE A 149 -23.19 12.48 3.19
CA ILE A 149 -22.02 12.96 3.93
C ILE A 149 -20.92 11.92 3.87
N GLU A 150 -19.79 12.26 3.27
CA GLU A 150 -18.59 11.43 3.23
C GLU A 150 -17.52 12.00 4.17
N PRO A 151 -17.21 11.35 5.30
CA PRO A 151 -16.26 11.86 6.27
C PRO A 151 -14.82 11.68 5.78
N TRP A 152 -13.99 12.68 6.01
CA TRP A 152 -12.58 12.74 5.62
C TRP A 152 -11.71 13.17 6.80
N PRO A 153 -10.43 12.72 6.87
CA PRO A 153 -9.47 13.38 7.74
C PRO A 153 -9.36 14.85 7.37
N TYR A 154 -9.07 15.69 8.35
CA TYR A 154 -8.98 17.14 8.15
C TYR A 154 -7.87 17.56 7.18
N GLY A 155 -6.84 16.73 7.00
CA GLY A 155 -5.59 17.13 6.34
C GLY A 155 -4.63 17.80 7.31
N GLY A 156 -3.63 18.51 6.81
CA GLY A 156 -2.69 19.26 7.66
C GLY A 156 -3.38 20.42 8.37
N LEU A 157 -3.00 20.69 9.62
CA LEU A 157 -3.60 21.80 10.39
C LEU A 157 -3.34 23.15 9.71
N ASP A 158 -4.43 23.86 9.40
CA ASP A 158 -4.39 25.20 8.84
C ASP A 158 -3.76 26.19 9.84
N ILE A 159 -3.05 27.20 9.32
CA ILE A 159 -2.22 28.13 10.12
C ILE A 159 -3.03 28.90 11.18
N TYR A 160 -4.32 29.13 10.91
CA TYR A 160 -5.20 29.92 11.78
C TYR A 160 -6.10 29.09 12.67
N ASP A 161 -6.12 27.76 12.48
CA ASP A 161 -6.96 26.88 13.28
C ASP A 161 -6.27 26.52 14.59
N GLU A 162 -7.07 26.44 15.66
CA GLU A 162 -6.61 25.86 16.92
C GLU A 162 -6.24 24.40 16.71
N ASN A 163 -5.20 23.90 17.40
CA ASN A 163 -4.85 22.49 17.33
C ASN A 163 -5.84 21.63 18.13
N ARG A 164 -6.97 21.33 17.50
CA ARG A 164 -8.01 20.42 17.97
C ARG A 164 -8.12 19.23 17.00
N ARG A 165 -8.75 18.15 17.45
CA ARG A 165 -8.99 16.97 16.61
C ARG A 165 -10.16 17.24 15.67
N TYR A 166 -9.86 17.58 14.43
CA TYR A 166 -10.83 17.91 13.42
C TYR A 166 -11.02 16.77 12.42
N PHE A 167 -12.24 16.67 11.93
CA PHE A 167 -12.58 15.99 10.68
C PHE A 167 -13.26 16.99 9.75
N GLN A 168 -13.27 16.70 8.46
CA GLN A 168 -14.12 17.40 7.51
C GLN A 168 -15.00 16.39 6.79
N ALA A 169 -16.04 16.83 6.09
CA ALA A 169 -16.80 15.93 5.22
C ALA A 169 -17.02 16.54 3.85
N LEU A 170 -16.90 15.73 2.81
CA LEU A 170 -17.37 16.06 1.48
C LEU A 170 -18.87 15.78 1.43
N VAL A 171 -19.63 16.70 0.84
CA VAL A 171 -21.09 16.61 0.78
C VAL A 171 -21.51 16.42 -0.67
N PHE A 172 -22.35 15.43 -0.91
CA PHE A 172 -22.89 15.08 -2.21
C PHE A 172 -24.42 15.05 -2.16
N ALA A 173 -25.06 14.87 -3.30
CA ALA A 173 -26.45 14.47 -3.40
C ALA A 173 -26.59 13.09 -4.05
N ILE A 174 -27.58 12.31 -3.63
CA ILE A 174 -27.94 11.03 -4.26
C ILE A 174 -29.32 11.13 -4.91
N ASP A 175 -29.44 10.67 -6.15
CA ASP A 175 -30.73 10.59 -6.88
C ASP A 175 -31.50 9.33 -6.41
N LYS A 176 -32.64 9.54 -5.76
CA LYS A 176 -33.45 8.44 -5.22
C LYS A 176 -34.48 7.88 -6.20
N ARG A 177 -34.61 8.42 -7.41
CA ARG A 177 -35.66 8.01 -8.39
C ARG A 177 -35.57 6.54 -8.76
N LYS A 178 -34.36 5.99 -8.84
CA LYS A 178 -34.11 4.57 -9.16
C LYS A 178 -34.25 3.64 -7.95
N ASN A 179 -34.44 4.18 -6.73
CA ASN A 179 -34.58 3.43 -5.48
C ASN A 179 -33.49 2.36 -5.29
N ASN A 180 -32.25 2.71 -5.61
CA ASN A 180 -31.08 1.87 -5.43
C ASN A 180 -30.08 2.61 -4.52
N PRO A 181 -29.70 2.04 -3.36
CA PRO A 181 -28.77 2.68 -2.43
C PRO A 181 -27.35 2.79 -2.98
N ASP A 182 -27.00 2.02 -4.02
CA ASP A 182 -25.68 1.99 -4.67
C ASP A 182 -25.58 2.99 -5.85
N ALA A 183 -26.57 3.88 -5.99
CA ALA A 183 -26.52 4.95 -6.99
C ALA A 183 -25.31 5.88 -6.75
N ASN A 184 -24.64 6.27 -7.82
CA ASN A 184 -23.39 7.02 -7.74
C ASN A 184 -23.62 8.49 -7.30
N PHE A 185 -23.57 8.73 -5.99
CA PHE A 185 -23.70 10.07 -5.40
C PHE A 185 -22.53 11.01 -5.76
N TYR A 186 -21.36 10.49 -6.15
CA TYR A 186 -20.22 11.34 -6.57
C TYR A 186 -20.55 12.18 -7.82
N SER A 187 -21.60 11.82 -8.57
CA SER A 187 -22.10 12.58 -9.73
C SER A 187 -22.72 13.93 -9.36
N TYR A 188 -23.02 14.18 -8.08
CA TYR A 188 -23.70 15.38 -7.62
C TYR A 188 -22.97 16.04 -6.43
N PRO A 189 -21.73 16.52 -6.60
CA PRO A 189 -21.00 17.19 -5.52
C PRO A 189 -21.70 18.49 -5.10
N LEU A 190 -21.81 18.72 -3.79
CA LEU A 190 -22.37 19.94 -3.21
C LEU A 190 -21.24 20.87 -2.73
N PRO A 191 -21.32 22.19 -2.99
CA PRO A 191 -20.20 23.11 -2.76
C PRO A 191 -20.13 23.61 -1.30
N ILE A 192 -20.18 22.68 -0.35
CA ILE A 192 -20.04 22.92 1.09
C ILE A 192 -19.22 21.80 1.75
N ILE A 193 -18.38 22.16 2.73
CA ILE A 193 -17.60 21.22 3.53
C ILE A 193 -17.78 21.55 5.02
N PRO A 194 -18.54 20.78 5.81
CA PRO A 194 -18.55 20.93 7.26
C PRO A 194 -17.20 20.53 7.86
N VAL A 195 -16.78 21.26 8.90
CA VAL A 195 -15.66 20.90 9.76
C VAL A 195 -16.21 20.53 11.13
N VAL A 196 -15.85 19.33 11.59
CA VAL A 196 -16.31 18.73 12.84
C VAL A 196 -15.19 18.79 13.87
N ASP A 197 -15.47 19.38 15.02
CA ASP A 197 -14.63 19.23 16.20
C ASP A 197 -15.02 17.95 16.91
N TRP A 198 -14.15 16.95 16.83
CA TRP A 198 -14.44 15.63 17.33
C TRP A 198 -14.57 15.57 18.84
N ILE A 199 -13.83 16.40 19.57
CA ILE A 199 -13.90 16.38 21.04
C ILE A 199 -15.20 17.04 21.51
N LYS A 200 -15.62 18.12 20.85
CA LYS A 200 -16.89 18.78 21.15
C LYS A 200 -18.11 18.07 20.58
N GLN A 201 -17.92 17.12 19.65
CA GLN A 201 -18.98 16.41 18.95
C GLN A 201 -19.94 17.37 18.21
N GLU A 202 -19.39 18.43 17.57
CA GLU A 202 -20.18 19.45 16.88
C GLU A 202 -19.57 19.86 15.53
N VAL A 203 -20.41 20.27 14.58
CA VAL A 203 -19.96 21.00 13.37
C VAL A 203 -19.66 22.44 13.79
N VAL A 204 -18.37 22.82 13.79
CA VAL A 204 -17.91 24.14 14.24
C VAL A 204 -17.96 25.20 13.14
N ARG A 205 -17.90 24.77 11.87
CA ARG A 205 -18.08 25.63 10.70
C ARG A 205 -18.49 24.83 9.47
N VAL A 206 -19.03 25.53 8.48
CA VAL A 206 -19.28 24.99 7.14
C VAL A 206 -18.57 25.89 6.13
N ASP A 207 -17.52 25.37 5.50
CA ASP A 207 -16.75 26.04 4.47
C ASP A 207 -17.56 26.03 3.16
N GLU A 208 -17.86 27.20 2.59
CA GLU A 208 -18.52 27.31 1.28
C GLU A 208 -17.49 27.36 0.16
N LEU A 209 -17.68 26.55 -0.89
CA LEU A 209 -16.67 26.31 -1.92
C LEU A 209 -16.86 27.19 -3.16
N ALA A 210 -15.75 27.63 -3.76
CA ALA A 210 -15.79 28.19 -5.11
C ALA A 210 -16.08 27.09 -6.15
N THR A 211 -17.03 27.35 -7.05
CA THR A 211 -17.42 26.44 -8.14
C THR A 211 -17.03 26.97 -9.52
N GLY A 212 -16.49 28.19 -9.59
CA GLY A 212 -15.98 28.80 -10.83
C GLY A 212 -14.73 28.14 -11.39
N GLY A 213 -14.35 28.58 -12.60
CA GLY A 213 -13.17 28.12 -13.34
C GLY A 213 -11.99 29.08 -13.26
N VAL A 214 -11.09 28.99 -14.25
CA VAL A 214 -9.83 29.75 -14.32
C VAL A 214 -9.99 31.28 -14.26
N ASP A 215 -11.09 31.79 -14.81
CA ASP A 215 -11.36 33.23 -14.91
C ASP A 215 -12.15 33.78 -13.71
N ASP A 216 -12.47 32.93 -12.73
CA ASP A 216 -13.32 33.28 -11.58
C ASP A 216 -12.50 33.40 -10.28
N PRO A 217 -13.00 34.15 -9.28
CA PRO A 217 -12.35 34.21 -7.96
C PRO A 217 -12.32 32.86 -7.24
N TYR A 218 -11.25 32.59 -6.49
CA TYR A 218 -11.08 31.36 -5.69
C TYR A 218 -11.86 31.36 -4.36
N VAL A 219 -12.89 32.20 -4.26
CA VAL A 219 -13.75 32.32 -3.09
C VAL A 219 -15.19 32.08 -3.51
N ALA A 220 -15.99 31.50 -2.61
CA ALA A 220 -17.41 31.26 -2.87
C ALA A 220 -18.12 32.54 -3.30
N GLN A 221 -18.89 32.43 -4.37
CA GLN A 221 -19.75 33.50 -4.87
C GLN A 221 -21.21 33.25 -4.45
N PRO A 222 -22.05 34.29 -4.36
CA PRO A 222 -23.48 34.12 -4.12
C PRO A 222 -24.10 33.16 -5.16
N ARG A 223 -24.82 32.14 -4.70
CA ARG A 223 -25.37 31.09 -5.55
C ARG A 223 -26.86 31.29 -5.80
N GLY A 224 -27.30 31.00 -7.02
CA GLY A 224 -28.72 30.85 -7.36
C GLY A 224 -29.26 29.48 -6.93
N LYS A 225 -30.54 29.23 -7.23
CA LYS A 225 -31.12 27.89 -7.11
C LYS A 225 -30.60 26.97 -8.23
N GLY A 226 -30.70 25.66 -8.03
CA GLY A 226 -30.37 24.68 -9.07
C GLY A 226 -28.89 24.32 -9.14
N ILE A 227 -28.22 24.17 -7.99
CA ILE A 227 -26.75 23.97 -7.92
C ILE A 227 -26.28 22.64 -8.54
N ILE A 228 -27.20 21.71 -8.77
CA ILE A 228 -26.95 20.43 -9.43
C ILE A 228 -27.76 20.25 -10.72
N ASP A 229 -28.48 21.28 -11.19
CA ASP A 229 -29.36 21.17 -12.36
C ASP A 229 -28.57 20.85 -13.65
N HIS A 230 -27.30 21.25 -13.68
CA HIS A 230 -26.37 20.95 -14.77
C HIS A 230 -25.62 19.63 -14.59
N CYS A 231 -25.75 18.95 -13.44
CA CYS A 231 -25.14 17.64 -13.23
C CYS A 231 -25.86 16.55 -14.04
N GLN A 232 -25.18 15.44 -14.30
CA GLN A 232 -25.75 14.29 -14.99
C GLN A 232 -25.47 12.99 -14.22
N PRO A 233 -26.41 12.02 -14.23
CA PRO A 233 -26.17 10.72 -13.62
C PRO A 233 -25.00 10.01 -14.33
N SER A 234 -24.17 9.34 -13.56
CA SER A 234 -23.05 8.55 -14.08
C SER A 234 -22.93 7.26 -13.29
N GLU A 235 -23.75 6.28 -13.64
CA GLU A 235 -23.85 5.02 -12.90
C GLU A 235 -22.79 4.02 -13.35
N TYR A 236 -22.30 3.18 -12.44
CA TYR A 236 -21.38 2.07 -12.72
C TYR A 236 -21.97 0.70 -12.38
N VAL A 237 -23.01 0.68 -11.53
CA VAL A 237 -23.68 -0.54 -11.08
C VAL A 237 -24.50 -1.13 -12.25
N PRO A 238 -24.31 -2.42 -12.61
CA PRO A 238 -24.89 -2.99 -13.83
C PRO A 238 -26.40 -2.78 -14.01
N GLU A 239 -27.19 -2.90 -12.94
CA GLU A 239 -28.64 -2.70 -12.97
C GLU A 239 -29.09 -1.23 -13.09
N LEU A 240 -28.17 -0.27 -12.94
CA LEU A 240 -28.43 1.16 -13.09
C LEU A 240 -27.99 1.70 -14.46
N LEU A 241 -27.25 0.91 -15.26
CA LEU A 241 -26.75 1.28 -16.58
C LEU A 241 -27.85 1.27 -17.64
N GLU A 242 -27.81 2.27 -18.52
CA GLU A 242 -28.64 2.28 -19.75
C GLU A 242 -28.02 1.46 -20.88
N THR A 243 -26.74 1.09 -20.75
CA THR A 243 -26.00 0.32 -21.74
C THR A 243 -26.11 -1.18 -21.46
N LYS A 244 -26.33 -2.00 -22.50
CA LYS A 244 -26.33 -3.46 -22.39
C LYS A 244 -24.93 -3.99 -22.12
N MET A 245 -24.80 -4.93 -21.19
CA MET A 245 -23.57 -5.69 -20.97
C MET A 245 -23.16 -6.46 -22.24
N ARG A 246 -21.85 -6.52 -22.49
CA ARG A 246 -21.29 -7.28 -23.62
C ARG A 246 -21.61 -8.77 -23.47
N ASP A 247 -22.07 -9.40 -24.55
CA ASP A 247 -22.43 -10.82 -24.59
C ASP A 247 -21.46 -11.66 -25.44
N ASP A 248 -20.34 -11.07 -25.87
CA ASP A 248 -19.30 -11.70 -26.69
C ASP A 248 -18.07 -12.17 -25.89
N LEU A 249 -18.02 -11.88 -24.58
CA LEU A 249 -16.93 -12.32 -23.69
C LEU A 249 -17.07 -13.82 -23.37
N LYS A 250 -16.09 -14.60 -23.83
CA LYS A 250 -16.02 -16.05 -23.56
C LYS A 250 -15.32 -16.29 -22.23
N GLU A 251 -15.74 -17.36 -21.55
CA GLU A 251 -15.16 -17.82 -20.29
C GLU A 251 -13.65 -18.09 -20.41
N LEU A 252 -12.89 -17.66 -19.40
CA LEU A 252 -11.46 -17.92 -19.24
C LEU A 252 -11.22 -18.52 -17.85
N ASN A 253 -10.98 -19.83 -17.82
CA ASN A 253 -10.79 -20.57 -16.58
C ASN A 253 -9.31 -20.82 -16.28
N VAL A 254 -8.90 -20.54 -15.04
CA VAL A 254 -7.57 -20.86 -14.51
C VAL A 254 -7.69 -22.06 -13.58
N LEU A 255 -7.16 -23.21 -14.00
CA LEU A 255 -7.30 -24.48 -13.28
C LEU A 255 -5.93 -25.02 -12.85
N GLN A 256 -5.87 -25.58 -11.63
CA GLN A 256 -4.72 -26.36 -11.16
C GLN A 256 -5.19 -27.76 -10.73
N PRO A 257 -5.31 -28.72 -11.67
CA PRO A 257 -5.92 -30.03 -11.42
C PRO A 257 -5.24 -30.87 -10.32
N ASN A 258 -3.96 -30.58 -10.04
CA ASN A 258 -3.16 -31.26 -9.03
C ASN A 258 -2.91 -30.41 -7.78
N GLY A 259 -3.71 -29.35 -7.58
CA GLY A 259 -3.51 -28.37 -6.52
C GLY A 259 -2.41 -27.34 -6.84
N PRO A 260 -2.22 -26.35 -5.95
CA PRO A 260 -1.16 -25.36 -6.09
C PRO A 260 0.21 -25.96 -5.76
N SER A 261 1.25 -25.31 -6.25
CA SER A 261 2.64 -25.73 -6.02
C SER A 261 3.29 -25.04 -4.82
N PHE A 262 2.55 -24.18 -4.13
CA PHE A 262 2.97 -23.63 -2.84
C PHE A 262 2.40 -24.49 -1.70
N SER A 263 3.03 -24.42 -0.54
CA SER A 263 2.46 -24.94 0.70
C SER A 263 2.44 -23.86 1.77
N VAL A 264 1.45 -23.94 2.65
CA VAL A 264 1.35 -23.09 3.84
C VAL A 264 1.38 -23.98 5.08
N LYS A 265 2.35 -23.73 5.96
CA LYS A 265 2.49 -24.39 7.26
C LYS A 265 2.27 -23.35 8.36
N ASP A 266 1.93 -23.81 9.56
CA ASP A 266 1.75 -22.99 10.77
C ASP A 266 0.99 -21.66 10.57
N GLU A 267 0.03 -21.67 9.65
CA GLU A 267 -0.83 -20.54 9.25
C GLU A 267 -0.11 -19.36 8.56
N SER A 268 1.22 -19.33 8.51
CA SER A 268 1.97 -18.18 7.97
C SER A 268 3.18 -18.53 7.10
N LEU A 269 3.81 -19.70 7.29
CA LEU A 269 5.01 -20.09 6.54
C LEU A 269 4.65 -20.56 5.13
N VAL A 270 5.05 -19.79 4.13
CA VAL A 270 4.85 -20.08 2.71
C VAL A 270 6.14 -20.63 2.10
N GLU A 271 6.03 -21.76 1.40
CA GLU A 271 7.12 -22.36 0.63
C GLU A 271 6.67 -22.59 -0.82
N TRP A 272 7.45 -22.09 -1.78
CA TRP A 272 7.12 -22.17 -3.21
C TRP A 272 8.36 -22.00 -4.09
N GLN A 273 8.65 -22.96 -4.99
CA GLN A 273 9.70 -22.82 -6.03
C GLN A 273 11.03 -22.26 -5.50
N LYS A 274 11.56 -22.86 -4.41
CA LYS A 274 12.76 -22.46 -3.65
C LYS A 274 12.61 -21.23 -2.75
N TRP A 275 11.54 -20.46 -2.88
CA TRP A 275 11.20 -19.41 -1.92
C TRP A 275 10.68 -20.00 -0.61
N ARG A 276 11.06 -19.36 0.48
CA ARG A 276 10.51 -19.54 1.83
C ARG A 276 10.29 -18.15 2.44
N MET A 277 9.13 -17.89 2.99
CA MET A 277 8.79 -16.61 3.64
C MET A 277 7.65 -16.78 4.62
N ARG A 278 7.45 -15.81 5.52
CA ARG A 278 6.29 -15.74 6.41
C ARG A 278 5.41 -14.56 6.03
N VAL A 279 4.09 -14.79 6.00
CA VAL A 279 3.08 -13.76 5.71
C VAL A 279 2.34 -13.41 6.99
N SER A 280 2.25 -12.12 7.31
CA SER A 280 1.46 -11.61 8.43
C SER A 280 0.59 -10.45 7.99
N PHE A 281 -0.31 -10.03 8.89
CA PHE A 281 -1.18 -8.88 8.72
C PHE A 281 -1.08 -7.97 9.95
N ASN A 282 -1.07 -6.65 9.75
CA ASN A 282 -1.27 -5.70 10.84
C ASN A 282 -2.22 -4.57 10.44
N PRO A 283 -2.86 -3.89 11.41
CA PRO A 283 -3.88 -2.88 11.13
C PRO A 283 -3.37 -1.64 10.39
N ARG A 284 -2.07 -1.35 10.36
CA ARG A 284 -1.53 -0.17 9.66
C ARG A 284 -1.10 -0.49 8.24
N GLU A 285 -0.21 -1.46 8.07
CA GLU A 285 0.46 -1.78 6.79
C GLU A 285 -0.31 -2.80 5.93
N GLY A 286 -1.32 -3.47 6.49
CA GLY A 286 -1.97 -4.59 5.83
C GLY A 286 -1.03 -5.81 5.78
N ALA A 287 -0.80 -6.36 4.58
CA ALA A 287 0.07 -7.53 4.42
C ALA A 287 1.57 -7.19 4.55
N VAL A 288 2.28 -7.96 5.37
CA VAL A 288 3.73 -7.85 5.58
C VAL A 288 4.40 -9.19 5.31
N ILE A 289 5.53 -9.16 4.58
CA ILE A 289 6.32 -10.33 4.27
C ILE A 289 7.60 -10.32 5.11
N HIS A 290 7.91 -11.46 5.73
CA HIS A 290 9.05 -11.61 6.62
C HIS A 290 9.92 -12.79 6.20
N ASP A 291 11.19 -12.75 6.64
CA ASP A 291 12.11 -13.88 6.63
C ASP A 291 12.18 -14.58 5.25
N VAL A 292 12.51 -13.79 4.23
CA VAL A 292 12.49 -14.20 2.83
C VAL A 292 13.81 -14.84 2.45
N LEU A 293 13.77 -16.14 2.16
CA LEU A 293 14.89 -16.93 1.68
C LEU A 293 14.62 -17.47 0.27
N TYR A 294 15.68 -17.61 -0.53
CA TYR A 294 15.67 -18.35 -1.79
C TYR A 294 16.71 -19.46 -1.77
N GLY A 295 16.26 -20.72 -1.88
CA GLY A 295 17.15 -21.88 -1.86
C GLY A 295 18.00 -21.97 -0.59
N GLY A 296 17.45 -21.55 0.55
CA GLY A 296 18.14 -21.51 1.85
C GLY A 296 19.07 -20.31 2.06
N ARG A 297 19.14 -19.37 1.12
CA ARG A 297 19.93 -18.14 1.25
C ARG A 297 19.03 -16.95 1.55
N SER A 298 19.44 -16.11 2.51
CA SER A 298 18.65 -14.95 2.93
C SER A 298 18.64 -13.86 1.86
N VAL A 299 17.47 -13.22 1.69
CA VAL A 299 17.23 -12.15 0.73
C VAL A 299 16.70 -10.91 1.44
N LEU A 300 15.55 -11.00 2.13
CA LEU A 300 14.94 -9.90 2.87
C LEU A 300 14.59 -10.37 4.29
N TYR A 301 14.81 -9.51 5.29
CA TYR A 301 14.27 -9.70 6.63
C TYR A 301 12.79 -9.32 6.70
N ARG A 302 12.41 -8.18 6.10
CA ARG A 302 11.04 -7.64 6.12
C ARG A 302 10.73 -6.80 4.88
N LEU A 303 9.50 -6.91 4.35
CA LEU A 303 8.99 -6.13 3.22
C LEU A 303 7.55 -5.68 3.49
N SER A 304 7.28 -4.37 3.37
CA SER A 304 5.94 -3.79 3.54
C SER A 304 5.72 -2.52 2.73
N ILE A 305 4.45 -2.15 2.53
CA ILE A 305 4.08 -0.77 2.21
C ILE A 305 4.10 0.02 3.53
N SER A 306 4.97 1.01 3.60
CA SER A 306 5.24 1.79 4.81
C SER A 306 4.28 2.96 4.98
N ASP A 307 4.03 3.66 3.88
CA ASP A 307 3.15 4.82 3.86
C ASP A 307 2.62 5.12 2.44
N MET A 308 1.60 5.96 2.37
CA MET A 308 1.11 6.56 1.13
C MET A 308 0.48 7.92 1.43
N THR A 309 0.79 8.93 0.61
CA THR A 309 0.10 10.24 0.67
C THR A 309 -0.59 10.58 -0.64
N VAL A 310 -1.75 11.22 -0.56
CA VAL A 310 -2.57 11.63 -1.71
C VAL A 310 -2.82 13.15 -1.75
N PRO A 311 -1.82 13.98 -2.12
CA PRO A 311 -1.96 15.44 -2.19
C PRO A 311 -2.76 15.89 -3.42
N TYR A 312 -3.81 16.67 -3.19
CA TYR A 312 -4.59 17.34 -4.23
C TYR A 312 -4.04 18.74 -4.55
N ALA A 313 -4.16 19.15 -5.82
CA ALA A 313 -3.53 20.35 -6.37
C ALA A 313 -4.52 21.48 -6.73
N ASP A 314 -5.76 21.42 -6.27
CA ASP A 314 -6.71 22.52 -6.43
C ASP A 314 -6.38 23.65 -5.43
N PRO A 315 -6.04 24.86 -5.92
CA PRO A 315 -5.61 25.95 -5.06
C PRO A 315 -6.76 26.65 -4.32
N ARG A 316 -8.02 26.32 -4.65
CA ARG A 316 -9.20 26.95 -4.03
C ARG A 316 -9.38 26.43 -2.60
N ASN A 317 -9.73 27.32 -1.68
CA ASN A 317 -9.97 26.95 -0.28
C ASN A 317 -11.25 26.08 -0.16
N PRO A 318 -11.26 24.99 0.61
CA PRO A 318 -10.19 24.41 1.42
C PRO A 318 -9.54 23.15 0.81
N PHE A 319 -9.52 23.03 -0.51
CA PHE A 319 -9.03 21.82 -1.18
C PHE A 319 -7.53 21.59 -0.98
N HIS A 320 -6.76 22.62 -0.61
CA HIS A 320 -5.36 22.46 -0.19
C HIS A 320 -5.19 21.53 1.02
N ARG A 321 -6.24 21.35 1.83
CA ARG A 321 -6.26 20.38 2.94
C ARG A 321 -6.43 18.93 2.49
N LYS A 322 -6.90 18.67 1.26
CA LYS A 322 -7.05 17.30 0.74
C LYS A 322 -5.67 16.69 0.50
N GLN A 323 -5.11 16.12 1.55
CA GLN A 323 -3.90 15.34 1.56
C GLN A 323 -4.01 14.30 2.68
N ALA A 324 -4.52 13.13 2.30
CA ALA A 324 -4.58 11.99 3.19
C ALA A 324 -3.21 11.30 3.29
N PHE A 325 -2.92 10.70 4.43
CA PHE A 325 -1.88 9.69 4.59
C PHE A 325 -2.58 8.38 4.89
N ASP A 326 -3.00 7.61 3.89
CA ASP A 326 -3.99 6.54 4.11
C ASP A 326 -3.49 5.51 5.14
N PHE A 327 -2.21 5.13 5.09
CA PHE A 327 -1.59 4.27 6.09
C PHE A 327 -1.47 4.93 7.47
N GLY A 328 -0.96 6.16 7.54
CA GLY A 328 -0.70 6.84 8.82
C GLY A 328 -1.93 7.43 9.51
N ASP A 329 -2.85 8.03 8.75
CA ASP A 329 -4.04 8.72 9.24
C ASP A 329 -5.09 7.70 9.69
N GLY A 330 -5.31 6.62 8.94
CA GLY A 330 -6.41 5.69 9.20
C GLY A 330 -6.02 4.33 9.74
N GLY A 331 -4.77 3.91 9.57
CA GLY A 331 -4.42 2.49 9.74
C GLY A 331 -5.28 1.63 8.82
N ILE A 332 -5.09 1.77 7.51
CA ILE A 332 -5.99 1.23 6.48
C ILE A 332 -6.00 -0.30 6.38
N GLY A 333 -5.25 -1.04 7.18
CA GLY A 333 -5.57 -2.45 7.41
C GLY A 333 -7.01 -2.63 7.94
N HIS A 334 -7.56 -1.65 8.68
CA HIS A 334 -8.98 -1.62 9.03
C HIS A 334 -9.92 -1.46 7.81
N CYS A 335 -9.39 -1.00 6.69
CA CYS A 335 -10.08 -0.83 5.42
C CYS A 335 -9.78 -1.95 4.43
N ALA A 336 -9.12 -3.03 4.85
CA ALA A 336 -8.86 -4.18 4.01
C ALA A 336 -10.18 -4.86 3.62
N ASN A 337 -10.36 -5.14 2.34
CA ASN A 337 -11.54 -5.85 1.86
C ASN A 337 -11.49 -7.32 2.26
N ASN A 338 -12.68 -7.92 2.43
CA ASN A 338 -12.81 -9.36 2.48
C ASN A 338 -12.80 -9.86 1.03
N LEU A 339 -11.70 -10.47 0.60
CA LEU A 339 -11.51 -10.87 -0.80
C LEU A 339 -12.36 -12.10 -1.15
N GLU A 340 -13.03 -12.03 -2.30
CA GLU A 340 -13.98 -13.05 -2.76
C GLU A 340 -13.36 -13.94 -3.86
N LEU A 341 -13.60 -15.25 -3.71
CA LEU A 341 -13.08 -16.27 -4.62
C LEU A 341 -13.67 -16.12 -6.03
N GLY A 342 -12.81 -16.01 -7.04
CA GLY A 342 -13.22 -15.89 -8.44
C GLY A 342 -13.56 -14.47 -8.88
N CYS A 343 -13.66 -13.51 -7.95
CA CYS A 343 -13.84 -12.09 -8.23
C CYS A 343 -12.51 -11.34 -8.09
N ASP A 344 -11.99 -11.25 -6.87
CA ASP A 344 -10.77 -10.48 -6.57
C ASP A 344 -9.49 -11.28 -6.85
N CYS A 345 -9.56 -12.59 -6.64
CA CYS A 345 -8.46 -13.53 -6.86
C CYS A 345 -8.94 -14.75 -7.66
N LEU A 346 -8.33 -14.99 -8.83
CA LEU A 346 -8.75 -16.02 -9.79
C LEU A 346 -7.79 -17.23 -9.79
N GLY A 347 -8.35 -18.45 -9.72
CA GLY A 347 -7.59 -19.70 -9.75
C GLY A 347 -7.75 -20.51 -8.47
N VAL A 348 -6.67 -21.12 -7.98
CA VAL A 348 -6.67 -21.86 -6.70
C VAL A 348 -6.04 -20.99 -5.61
N ILE A 349 -6.89 -20.52 -4.70
CA ILE A 349 -6.56 -19.45 -3.76
C ILE A 349 -6.46 -19.98 -2.33
N LYS A 350 -5.45 -19.52 -1.59
CA LYS A 350 -5.38 -19.62 -0.13
C LYS A 350 -5.54 -18.22 0.47
N TYR A 351 -6.49 -18.07 1.38
CA TYR A 351 -6.69 -16.83 2.12
C TYR A 351 -6.01 -16.83 3.49
N PHE A 352 -5.60 -15.66 3.95
CA PHE A 352 -5.22 -15.38 5.33
C PHE A 352 -6.19 -14.35 5.94
N ASP A 353 -6.56 -14.60 7.19
CA ASP A 353 -7.41 -13.72 7.97
C ASP A 353 -6.56 -12.75 8.80
N GLY A 354 -7.15 -11.62 9.15
CA GLY A 354 -6.59 -10.64 10.09
C GLY A 354 -7.35 -10.66 11.42
N VAL A 355 -6.78 -10.01 12.44
CA VAL A 355 -7.47 -9.72 13.70
C VAL A 355 -7.41 -8.22 13.93
N LEU A 356 -8.58 -7.63 14.21
CA LEU A 356 -8.77 -6.21 14.46
C LEU A 356 -9.56 -6.02 15.77
N ASN A 357 -9.49 -4.84 16.37
CA ASN A 357 -10.27 -4.48 17.56
C ASN A 357 -11.32 -3.41 17.26
N ARG A 358 -12.39 -3.41 18.05
CA ARG A 358 -13.39 -2.34 18.14
C ARG A 358 -12.93 -1.25 19.13
N PRO A 359 -13.62 -0.09 19.17
CA PRO A 359 -13.30 1.00 20.11
C PRO A 359 -13.39 0.62 21.59
N ASP A 360 -14.21 -0.37 21.93
CA ASP A 360 -14.33 -0.91 23.29
C ASP A 360 -13.19 -1.88 23.65
N GLY A 361 -12.30 -2.21 22.70
CA GLY A 361 -11.22 -3.19 22.84
C GLY A 361 -11.61 -4.61 22.49
N THR A 362 -12.84 -4.86 22.03
CA THR A 362 -13.29 -6.19 21.61
C THR A 362 -12.64 -6.60 20.29
N ALA A 363 -11.91 -7.72 20.30
CA ALA A 363 -11.26 -8.28 19.11
C ALA A 363 -12.26 -9.03 18.20
N HIS A 364 -12.01 -9.02 16.89
CA HIS A 364 -12.78 -9.76 15.89
C HIS A 364 -11.89 -10.17 14.71
N SER A 365 -12.26 -11.27 14.06
CA SER A 365 -11.61 -11.71 12.82
C SER A 365 -12.04 -10.84 11.64
N SER A 366 -11.10 -10.57 10.75
CA SER A 366 -11.31 -9.98 9.43
C SER A 366 -10.98 -11.05 8.39
N PRO A 367 -11.97 -11.75 7.83
CA PRO A 367 -11.72 -12.90 6.97
C PRO A 367 -11.16 -12.47 5.61
N ASN A 368 -10.30 -13.31 5.02
CA ASN A 368 -9.84 -13.17 3.64
C ASN A 368 -9.17 -11.83 3.28
N VAL A 369 -8.47 -11.20 4.23
CA VAL A 369 -7.78 -9.90 4.00
C VAL A 369 -6.54 -10.00 3.11
N ILE A 370 -6.00 -11.21 2.94
CA ILE A 370 -4.88 -11.49 2.03
C ILE A 370 -5.23 -12.73 1.21
N CYS A 371 -5.01 -12.68 -0.10
CA CYS A 371 -5.05 -13.86 -0.95
C CYS A 371 -3.65 -14.25 -1.44
N LEU A 372 -3.41 -15.57 -1.50
CA LEU A 372 -2.19 -16.20 -1.99
C LEU A 372 -2.55 -17.18 -3.11
N HIS A 373 -1.93 -17.00 -4.25
CA HIS A 373 -2.08 -17.89 -5.39
C HIS A 373 -0.82 -17.90 -6.25
N GLU A 374 -0.79 -18.78 -7.24
CA GLU A 374 0.21 -18.70 -8.30
C GLU A 374 -0.45 -18.46 -9.65
N GLN A 375 0.22 -17.67 -10.50
CA GLN A 375 -0.24 -17.34 -11.84
C GLN A 375 0.85 -17.56 -12.88
N ASP A 376 0.42 -17.78 -14.11
CA ASP A 376 1.31 -17.74 -15.26
C ASP A 376 1.58 -16.27 -15.65
N ASN A 377 2.84 -15.96 -15.95
CA ASN A 377 3.28 -14.66 -16.46
C ASN A 377 4.11 -14.82 -17.75
N GLY A 378 3.65 -15.68 -18.66
CA GLY A 378 4.22 -15.83 -19.99
C GLY A 378 5.53 -16.64 -20.03
N ILE A 379 6.50 -16.19 -20.83
CA ILE A 379 7.78 -16.89 -21.05
C ILE A 379 8.76 -16.53 -19.93
N GLY A 380 9.39 -17.54 -19.32
CA GLY A 380 10.48 -17.36 -18.35
C GLY A 380 11.81 -17.10 -19.06
N TRP A 381 12.26 -18.07 -19.85
CA TRP A 381 13.37 -17.88 -20.78
C TRP A 381 13.17 -18.75 -22.02
N LYS A 382 13.77 -18.34 -23.14
CA LYS A 382 13.72 -19.09 -24.40
C LYS A 382 15.02 -18.93 -25.19
N HIS A 383 15.47 -19.99 -25.81
CA HIS A 383 16.53 -19.95 -26.83
C HIS A 383 16.19 -20.87 -28.00
N THR A 384 16.64 -20.53 -29.21
CA THR A 384 16.53 -21.39 -30.39
C THR A 384 17.88 -21.47 -31.08
N ASN A 385 18.42 -22.68 -31.17
CA ASN A 385 19.65 -22.91 -31.91
C ASN A 385 19.32 -23.06 -33.39
N TRP A 386 19.54 -21.99 -34.17
CA TRP A 386 19.26 -21.97 -35.61
C TRP A 386 20.04 -23.01 -36.42
N ARG A 387 21.16 -23.54 -35.91
CA ARG A 387 21.92 -24.59 -36.59
C ARG A 387 21.21 -25.93 -36.55
N THR A 388 20.41 -26.18 -35.51
CA THR A 388 19.66 -27.42 -35.31
C THR A 388 18.15 -27.22 -35.38
N ASN A 389 17.68 -25.97 -35.51
CA ASN A 389 16.29 -25.55 -35.37
C ASN A 389 15.62 -25.96 -34.05
N ARG A 390 16.41 -26.30 -33.02
CA ARG A 390 15.88 -26.72 -31.72
C ARG A 390 15.61 -25.52 -30.83
N ALA A 391 14.36 -25.37 -30.38
CA ALA A 391 13.97 -24.41 -29.36
C ALA A 391 13.92 -25.05 -27.98
N VAL A 392 14.28 -24.29 -26.95
CA VAL A 392 14.08 -24.64 -25.53
C VAL A 392 13.43 -23.44 -24.86
N VAL A 393 12.38 -23.68 -24.09
CA VAL A 393 11.56 -22.64 -23.46
C VAL A 393 11.06 -23.08 -22.09
N THR A 394 10.99 -22.15 -21.16
CA THR A 394 10.30 -22.31 -19.88
C THR A 394 9.21 -21.25 -19.77
N ARG A 395 8.14 -21.56 -19.04
CA ARG A 395 7.13 -20.58 -18.67
C ARG A 395 7.54 -19.88 -17.38
N ARG A 396 7.13 -18.62 -17.22
CA ARG A 396 7.33 -17.84 -16.00
C ARG A 396 6.10 -18.02 -15.14
N ARG A 397 6.26 -18.64 -13.97
CA ARG A 397 5.22 -18.67 -12.96
C ARG A 397 5.58 -17.72 -11.82
N GLU A 398 4.57 -17.11 -11.23
CA GLU A 398 4.69 -16.17 -10.12
C GLU A 398 3.83 -16.62 -8.96
N LEU A 399 4.35 -16.51 -7.75
CA LEU A 399 3.57 -16.52 -6.52
C LEU A 399 3.10 -15.09 -6.23
N VAL A 400 1.81 -14.90 -5.96
CA VAL A 400 1.22 -13.59 -5.71
C VAL A 400 0.63 -13.58 -4.31
N ILE A 401 0.98 -12.56 -3.54
CA ILE A 401 0.39 -12.24 -2.24
C ILE A 401 -0.29 -10.88 -2.40
N GLN A 402 -1.62 -10.86 -2.37
CA GLN A 402 -2.42 -9.67 -2.68
C GLN A 402 -3.28 -9.27 -1.48
N PHE A 403 -3.43 -7.97 -1.28
CA PHE A 403 -4.45 -7.38 -0.42
C PHE A 403 -5.04 -6.13 -1.10
N ILE A 404 -6.30 -5.83 -0.81
CA ILE A 404 -7.02 -4.69 -1.40
C ILE A 404 -7.57 -3.82 -0.27
N LEU A 405 -7.43 -2.51 -0.41
CA LEU A 405 -7.91 -1.52 0.54
C LEU A 405 -8.91 -0.60 -0.15
N THR A 406 -10.07 -0.36 0.48
CA THR A 406 -11.03 0.68 0.07
C THR A 406 -10.90 1.88 1.00
N VAL A 407 -10.52 3.04 0.46
CA VAL A 407 -10.37 4.28 1.23
C VAL A 407 -11.28 5.33 0.64
N ALA A 408 -12.46 5.47 1.26
CA ALA A 408 -13.56 6.29 0.75
C ALA A 408 -13.86 5.96 -0.72
N ASN A 409 -13.44 6.81 -1.64
CA ASN A 409 -13.72 6.72 -3.07
C ASN A 409 -12.71 5.85 -3.85
N TYR A 410 -11.51 5.56 -3.30
CA TYR A 410 -10.46 4.80 -4.00
C TYR A 410 -10.38 3.35 -3.55
N GLU A 411 -9.97 2.48 -4.48
CA GLU A 411 -9.44 1.16 -4.20
C GLU A 411 -7.98 1.03 -4.61
N TYR A 412 -7.18 0.41 -3.74
CA TYR A 412 -5.79 0.09 -4.01
C TYR A 412 -5.54 -1.41 -3.90
N VAL A 413 -5.04 -2.00 -4.99
CA VAL A 413 -4.60 -3.40 -5.03
C VAL A 413 -3.09 -3.45 -4.87
N PHE A 414 -2.61 -4.02 -3.76
CA PHE A 414 -1.19 -4.21 -3.50
C PHE A 414 -0.81 -5.68 -3.69
N ASN A 415 0.28 -5.92 -4.40
CA ASN A 415 0.76 -7.25 -4.73
C ASN A 415 2.27 -7.39 -4.42
N TYR A 416 2.63 -8.43 -3.68
CA TYR A 416 4.00 -8.94 -3.63
C TYR A 416 4.10 -10.17 -4.53
N LYS A 417 4.91 -10.10 -5.59
CA LYS A 417 5.06 -11.17 -6.57
C LYS A 417 6.47 -11.74 -6.54
N PHE A 418 6.59 -13.06 -6.47
CA PHE A 418 7.86 -13.78 -6.46
C PHE A 418 7.94 -14.69 -7.68
N ASP A 419 9.05 -14.68 -8.41
CA ASP A 419 9.22 -15.51 -9.62
C ASP A 419 10.27 -16.62 -9.45
N GLN A 420 10.26 -17.57 -10.40
CA GLN A 420 11.17 -18.71 -10.38
C GLN A 420 12.65 -18.33 -10.65
N ALA A 421 12.91 -17.12 -11.15
CA ALA A 421 14.26 -16.59 -11.39
C ALA A 421 14.84 -15.82 -10.18
N GLY A 422 14.14 -15.84 -9.04
CA GLY A 422 14.59 -15.17 -7.82
C GLY A 422 14.25 -13.68 -7.78
N GLY A 423 13.44 -13.17 -8.71
CA GLY A 423 12.96 -11.79 -8.73
C GLY A 423 11.74 -11.56 -7.83
N ILE A 424 11.64 -10.34 -7.30
CA ILE A 424 10.50 -9.86 -6.51
C ILE A 424 9.95 -8.62 -7.21
N THR A 425 8.62 -8.53 -7.35
CA THR A 425 7.93 -7.34 -7.83
C THR A 425 6.91 -6.88 -6.78
N VAL A 426 7.00 -5.63 -6.37
CA VAL A 426 5.95 -4.95 -5.61
C VAL A 426 5.11 -4.18 -6.62
N GLU A 427 3.86 -4.55 -6.79
CA GLU A 427 2.93 -3.93 -7.73
C GLU A 427 1.80 -3.24 -6.98
N THR A 428 1.54 -2.00 -7.35
CA THR A 428 0.40 -1.23 -6.87
C THR A 428 -0.52 -0.95 -8.03
N ARG A 429 -1.82 -1.14 -7.80
CA ARG A 429 -2.86 -0.73 -8.74
C ARG A 429 -3.85 0.22 -8.08
N ALA A 430 -4.09 1.35 -8.71
CA ALA A 430 -5.13 2.30 -8.30
C ALA A 430 -6.35 2.12 -9.21
N THR A 431 -7.54 2.08 -8.60
CA THR A 431 -8.85 2.01 -9.27
C THR A 431 -9.88 2.68 -8.35
N GLY A 432 -11.15 2.63 -8.71
CA GLY A 432 -12.24 3.20 -7.91
C GLY A 432 -12.78 4.48 -8.51
N ILE A 433 -13.44 5.30 -7.70
CA ILE A 433 -14.11 6.52 -8.14
C ILE A 433 -13.23 7.72 -7.85
N LEU A 434 -13.18 8.70 -8.74
CA LEU A 434 -12.44 9.94 -8.53
C LEU A 434 -13.07 10.76 -7.39
N SER A 435 -12.26 11.39 -6.53
CA SER A 435 -12.77 12.36 -5.57
C SER A 435 -13.25 13.61 -6.34
N ALA A 436 -14.53 13.89 -6.23
CA ALA A 436 -15.22 14.86 -7.07
C ALA A 436 -15.60 16.14 -6.31
N VAL A 437 -15.53 17.28 -7.00
CA VAL A 437 -16.02 18.57 -6.50
C VAL A 437 -16.88 19.27 -7.55
N ASN A 438 -17.74 20.19 -7.10
CA ASN A 438 -18.65 20.89 -8.00
C ASN A 438 -17.90 21.91 -8.88
N ILE A 439 -18.33 22.02 -10.13
CA ILE A 439 -17.93 23.08 -11.06
C ILE A 439 -19.14 23.62 -11.81
N ASP A 440 -19.24 24.95 -11.96
CA ASP A 440 -20.36 25.59 -12.64
C ASP A 440 -20.41 25.24 -14.14
N ALA A 441 -21.61 25.26 -14.71
CA ALA A 441 -21.83 24.94 -16.12
C ALA A 441 -20.96 25.81 -17.06
N GLY A 442 -20.28 25.16 -18.01
CA GLY A 442 -19.45 25.83 -19.01
C GLY A 442 -18.09 26.33 -18.52
N LYS A 443 -17.74 26.12 -17.24
CA LYS A 443 -16.43 26.48 -16.69
C LYS A 443 -15.37 25.43 -16.98
N THR A 444 -14.12 25.87 -16.96
CA THR A 444 -12.92 25.02 -17.09
C THR A 444 -11.93 25.34 -15.97
N ALA A 445 -11.19 24.34 -15.49
CA ALA A 445 -10.22 24.50 -14.42
C ALA A 445 -8.84 23.93 -14.83
N PRO A 446 -7.72 24.65 -14.66
CA PRO A 446 -6.38 24.15 -14.97
C PRO A 446 -5.83 23.19 -13.90
N TRP A 447 -6.52 23.08 -12.76
CA TRP A 447 -6.15 22.23 -11.61
C TRP A 447 -6.97 20.94 -11.52
N GLY A 448 -7.64 20.55 -12.60
CA GLY A 448 -8.44 19.33 -12.68
C GLY A 448 -9.03 19.14 -14.07
N ASN A 449 -9.86 18.12 -14.23
CA ASN A 449 -10.59 17.88 -15.47
C ASN A 449 -12.08 17.68 -15.18
N ILE A 450 -12.93 18.21 -16.06
CA ILE A 450 -14.38 18.00 -15.98
C ILE A 450 -14.68 16.63 -16.57
N VAL A 451 -15.09 15.69 -15.73
CA VAL A 451 -15.30 14.28 -16.10
C VAL A 451 -16.77 13.95 -16.38
N SER A 452 -17.67 14.79 -15.89
CA SER A 452 -19.10 14.80 -16.18
C SER A 452 -19.62 16.23 -16.00
N PRO A 453 -20.72 16.65 -16.64
CA PRO A 453 -21.32 17.95 -16.34
C PRO A 453 -21.47 18.17 -14.84
N GLY A 454 -20.97 19.29 -14.33
CA GLY A 454 -21.00 19.63 -12.90
C GLY A 454 -19.94 18.95 -12.01
N VAL A 455 -19.15 18.03 -12.56
CA VAL A 455 -18.19 17.20 -11.81
C VAL A 455 -16.77 17.52 -12.24
N LEU A 456 -16.01 18.19 -11.37
CA LEU A 456 -14.57 18.39 -11.51
C LEU A 456 -13.83 17.35 -10.69
N ALA A 457 -13.03 16.52 -11.37
CA ALA A 457 -12.01 15.70 -10.73
C ALA A 457 -10.70 16.49 -10.66
N GLN A 458 -10.24 16.78 -9.46
CA GLN A 458 -9.06 17.61 -9.20
C GLN A 458 -7.77 16.83 -9.51
N ASN A 459 -6.74 17.51 -10.04
CA ASN A 459 -5.41 16.93 -10.19
C ASN A 459 -4.84 16.55 -8.82
N HIS A 460 -4.17 15.41 -8.72
CA HIS A 460 -3.59 14.91 -7.48
C HIS A 460 -2.44 13.93 -7.76
N GLN A 461 -1.71 13.54 -6.71
CA GLN A 461 -0.72 12.46 -6.80
C GLN A 461 -1.11 11.34 -5.84
N HIS A 462 -0.75 10.10 -6.18
CA HIS A 462 -0.70 8.98 -5.23
C HIS A 462 0.76 8.59 -5.05
N ILE A 463 1.35 8.85 -3.88
CA ILE A 463 2.78 8.62 -3.64
C ILE A 463 2.94 7.55 -2.57
N PHE A 464 3.53 6.43 -2.94
CA PHE A 464 3.71 5.24 -2.12
C PHE A 464 5.16 5.16 -1.62
N CYS A 465 5.35 4.59 -0.43
CA CYS A 465 6.67 4.23 0.07
C CYS A 465 6.72 2.75 0.47
N VAL A 466 7.60 1.97 -0.15
CA VAL A 466 7.88 0.57 0.20
C VAL A 466 9.09 0.52 1.13
N ARG A 467 8.94 -0.08 2.31
CA ARG A 467 10.05 -0.33 3.24
C ARG A 467 10.60 -1.73 2.99
N ILE A 468 11.89 -1.79 2.69
CA ILE A 468 12.63 -3.00 2.36
C ILE A 468 13.76 -3.12 3.39
N ASP A 469 13.67 -4.11 4.25
CA ASP A 469 14.74 -4.48 5.19
C ASP A 469 15.50 -5.67 4.59
N PRO A 470 16.62 -5.44 3.89
CA PRO A 470 17.38 -6.49 3.25
C PRO A 470 18.15 -7.37 4.25
N ALA A 471 18.37 -8.61 3.83
CA ALA A 471 19.27 -9.54 4.50
C ALA A 471 20.04 -10.35 3.45
N ILE A 472 20.65 -9.67 2.48
CA ILE A 472 21.31 -10.30 1.33
C ILE A 472 22.48 -11.15 1.80
N ASP A 473 22.29 -12.48 1.83
CA ASP A 473 23.28 -13.42 2.36
C ASP A 473 23.77 -13.08 3.79
N GLY A 474 22.93 -12.39 4.57
CA GLY A 474 23.23 -11.85 5.91
C GLY A 474 22.75 -10.40 6.08
N HIS A 475 22.73 -9.92 7.32
CA HIS A 475 22.15 -8.61 7.69
C HIS A 475 23.07 -7.42 7.46
N GLU A 476 24.38 -7.64 7.29
CA GLU A 476 25.32 -6.56 6.96
C GLU A 476 25.33 -6.35 5.45
N ASN A 477 24.72 -5.27 4.98
CA ASN A 477 24.60 -4.95 3.56
C ASN A 477 25.06 -3.50 3.29
N THR A 478 25.34 -3.22 2.03
CA THR A 478 25.73 -1.89 1.52
C THR A 478 24.85 -1.54 0.33
N LEU A 479 24.35 -0.31 0.29
CA LEU A 479 23.74 0.23 -0.92
C LEU A 479 24.82 0.81 -1.85
N VAL A 480 24.83 0.40 -3.12
CA VAL A 480 25.77 0.88 -4.14
C VAL A 480 24.99 1.47 -5.31
N GLN A 481 25.19 2.76 -5.58
CA GLN A 481 24.69 3.40 -6.79
C GLN A 481 25.51 2.93 -8.00
N GLN A 482 24.85 2.50 -9.07
CA GLN A 482 25.49 2.16 -10.34
C GLN A 482 24.88 3.00 -11.47
N GLU A 483 25.73 3.57 -12.32
CA GLU A 483 25.34 4.32 -13.52
C GLU A 483 26.09 3.82 -14.76
N SER A 484 25.47 3.93 -15.93
CA SER A 484 26.09 3.65 -17.23
C SER A 484 26.27 4.97 -17.98
N LEU A 485 27.51 5.41 -18.16
CA LEU A 485 27.84 6.75 -18.64
C LEU A 485 28.62 6.68 -19.96
N PRO A 486 28.32 7.56 -20.94
CA PRO A 486 29.01 7.56 -22.22
C PRO A 486 30.49 7.93 -22.07
N LEU A 487 31.34 7.35 -22.92
CA LEU A 487 32.74 7.78 -23.07
C LEU A 487 32.91 8.58 -24.36
N GLN A 488 33.72 9.63 -24.29
CA GLN A 488 34.09 10.42 -25.48
C GLN A 488 34.90 9.57 -26.46
N ILE A 489 34.89 9.95 -27.74
CA ILE A 489 35.80 9.35 -28.74
C ILE A 489 37.23 9.66 -28.32
N ASP A 490 38.05 8.61 -28.28
CA ASP A 490 39.48 8.72 -27.99
C ASP A 490 40.25 7.72 -28.84
N THR A 491 41.29 8.17 -29.53
CA THR A 491 42.08 7.33 -30.45
C THR A 491 42.64 6.05 -29.84
N ARG A 492 42.85 6.01 -28.51
CA ARG A 492 43.43 4.88 -27.81
C ARG A 492 42.41 4.04 -27.06
N THR A 493 41.46 4.66 -26.37
CA THR A 493 40.53 3.96 -25.45
C THR A 493 39.13 3.77 -26.01
N ASN A 494 38.71 4.59 -26.97
CA ASN A 494 37.39 4.53 -27.59
C ASN A 494 37.41 5.06 -29.04
N PRO A 495 38.21 4.46 -29.95
CA PRO A 495 38.49 5.04 -31.27
C PRO A 495 37.25 5.20 -32.15
N ASN A 496 36.21 4.40 -31.88
CA ASN A 496 34.96 4.40 -32.65
C ASN A 496 33.77 4.96 -31.85
N GLY A 497 33.99 5.51 -30.66
CA GLY A 497 32.94 6.21 -29.88
C GLY A 497 31.85 5.33 -29.25
N ASN A 498 31.94 4.01 -29.35
CA ASN A 498 30.88 3.09 -28.92
C ASN A 498 31.00 2.63 -27.46
N ALA A 499 32.11 2.93 -26.77
CA ALA A 499 32.32 2.51 -25.40
C ALA A 499 31.52 3.36 -24.39
N TYR A 500 31.10 2.73 -23.30
CA TYR A 500 30.55 3.38 -22.12
C TYR A 500 31.28 2.85 -20.87
N LYS A 501 31.25 3.61 -19.78
CA LYS A 501 31.75 3.18 -18.48
C LYS A 501 30.59 2.83 -17.55
N VAL A 502 30.78 1.84 -16.71
CA VAL A 502 29.92 1.57 -15.56
C VAL A 502 30.61 2.16 -14.34
N GLU A 503 29.95 3.06 -13.64
CA GLU A 503 30.45 3.70 -12.43
C GLU A 503 29.66 3.20 -11.24
N GLU A 504 30.35 2.71 -10.21
CA GLU A 504 29.75 2.21 -8.96
C GLU A 504 30.26 3.05 -7.78
N ARG A 505 29.33 3.55 -6.96
CA ARG A 505 29.62 4.35 -5.77
C ARG A 505 28.88 3.77 -4.56
N PRO A 506 29.60 3.22 -3.56
CA PRO A 506 28.99 2.86 -2.28
C PRO A 506 28.41 4.10 -1.59
N ILE A 507 27.22 3.95 -1.03
CA ILE A 507 26.60 4.92 -0.13
C ILE A 507 27.02 4.54 1.28
N THR A 508 27.68 5.46 1.97
CA THR A 508 28.32 5.19 3.28
C THR A 508 27.58 5.81 4.45
N THR A 509 26.70 6.78 4.20
CA THR A 509 25.88 7.42 5.24
C THR A 509 24.41 7.41 4.84
N SER A 510 23.52 7.36 5.83
CA SER A 510 22.08 7.46 5.60
C SER A 510 21.72 8.74 4.83
N VAL A 511 20.90 8.62 3.78
CA VAL A 511 20.64 9.73 2.83
C VAL A 511 19.44 9.43 1.90
N GLY A 512 18.86 10.48 1.32
CA GLY A 512 17.92 10.42 0.19
C GLY A 512 18.64 10.41 -1.18
N LEU A 513 18.09 9.69 -2.14
CA LEU A 513 18.70 9.39 -3.44
C LEU A 513 17.62 9.40 -4.54
N ASP A 514 17.97 9.97 -5.70
CA ASP A 514 17.01 10.12 -6.80
C ASP A 514 17.35 9.25 -8.01
N ALA A 515 16.30 8.88 -8.74
CA ALA A 515 16.38 8.24 -10.03
C ALA A 515 17.07 9.17 -11.05
N ALA A 516 17.90 8.58 -11.91
CA ALA A 516 18.47 9.27 -13.07
C ALA A 516 18.33 8.37 -14.30
N PRO A 517 17.12 8.31 -14.92
CA PRO A 517 16.85 7.39 -16.02
C PRO A 517 17.77 7.64 -17.23
N HIS A 518 18.22 8.88 -17.43
CA HIS A 518 19.18 9.25 -18.47
C HIS A 518 20.58 8.62 -18.29
N ASN A 519 20.94 8.21 -17.06
CA ASN A 519 22.19 7.51 -16.74
C ASN A 519 21.99 6.00 -16.50
N ALA A 520 20.77 5.49 -16.70
CA ALA A 520 20.36 4.16 -16.27
C ALA A 520 20.71 3.86 -14.79
N ARG A 521 20.52 4.87 -13.92
CA ARG A 521 20.86 4.74 -12.50
C ARG A 521 20.03 3.65 -11.84
N LEU A 522 20.72 2.78 -11.14
CA LEU A 522 20.15 1.73 -10.29
C LEU A 522 20.92 1.63 -8.98
N PHE A 523 20.34 0.96 -8.00
CA PHE A 523 20.97 0.72 -6.71
C PHE A 523 21.10 -0.78 -6.47
N LYS A 524 22.28 -1.22 -6.05
CA LYS A 524 22.53 -2.61 -5.65
C LYS A 524 22.64 -2.67 -4.13
N ILE A 525 21.86 -3.55 -3.52
CA ILE A 525 22.02 -3.95 -2.12
C ILE A 525 22.98 -5.13 -2.13
N GLN A 526 24.18 -4.95 -1.60
CA GLN A 526 25.28 -5.92 -1.70
C GLN A 526 25.79 -6.35 -0.34
N ASN A 527 26.25 -7.59 -0.25
CA ASN A 527 27.03 -8.08 0.86
C ASN A 527 28.51 -8.15 0.43
N LEU A 528 29.33 -7.21 0.91
CA LEU A 528 30.73 -7.08 0.47
C LEU A 528 31.62 -8.21 0.99
N SER A 529 31.19 -8.90 2.06
CA SER A 529 31.87 -10.04 2.66
C SER A 529 31.65 -11.35 1.89
N LYS A 530 30.73 -11.38 0.91
CA LYS A 530 30.39 -12.56 0.13
C LYS A 530 30.53 -12.25 -1.37
N ARG A 531 31.43 -12.97 -2.05
CA ARG A 531 31.67 -12.79 -3.48
C ARG A 531 31.09 -13.92 -4.30
N ASN A 532 30.52 -13.55 -5.44
CA ASN A 532 30.16 -14.50 -6.47
C ASN A 532 31.43 -15.12 -7.07
N PRO A 533 31.57 -16.45 -7.13
CA PRO A 533 32.78 -17.10 -7.64
C PRO A 533 32.96 -16.97 -9.16
N VAL A 534 31.91 -16.60 -9.92
CA VAL A 534 31.97 -16.45 -11.38
C VAL A 534 32.38 -15.03 -11.76
N SER A 535 31.66 -14.02 -11.27
CA SER A 535 31.94 -12.62 -11.62
C SER A 535 32.99 -11.96 -10.72
N GLY A 536 33.30 -12.56 -9.57
CA GLY A 536 34.18 -11.98 -8.55
C GLY A 536 33.55 -10.78 -7.81
N LYS A 537 32.34 -10.37 -8.15
CA LYS A 537 31.62 -9.24 -7.55
C LYS A 537 30.95 -9.62 -6.23
N PRO A 538 30.69 -8.67 -5.32
CA PRO A 538 29.81 -8.91 -4.18
C PRO A 538 28.45 -9.45 -4.63
N VAL A 539 27.91 -10.42 -3.90
CA VAL A 539 26.53 -10.91 -4.13
C VAL A 539 25.54 -9.80 -3.80
N GLY A 540 24.47 -9.67 -4.58
CA GLY A 540 23.53 -8.57 -4.40
C GLY A 540 22.16 -8.77 -5.01
N TYR A 541 21.24 -7.90 -4.62
CA TYR A 541 20.00 -7.62 -5.36
C TYR A 541 20.02 -6.17 -5.84
N LYS A 542 19.35 -5.86 -6.94
CA LYS A 542 19.23 -4.50 -7.47
C LYS A 542 17.80 -4.01 -7.41
N ILE A 543 17.67 -2.70 -7.22
CA ILE A 543 16.46 -1.92 -7.35
C ILE A 543 16.70 -0.86 -8.42
N VAL A 544 15.78 -0.74 -9.36
CA VAL A 544 15.69 0.43 -10.24
C VAL A 544 14.53 1.25 -9.70
N PRO A 545 14.76 2.45 -9.15
CA PRO A 545 13.66 3.28 -8.69
C PRO A 545 12.73 3.56 -9.87
N PRO A 546 11.41 3.36 -9.71
CA PRO A 546 10.45 3.75 -10.73
C PRO A 546 10.65 5.23 -11.08
N PRO A 547 10.80 5.61 -12.37
CA PRO A 547 11.10 6.97 -12.78
C PRO A 547 9.85 7.85 -12.76
N THR A 548 9.18 7.93 -11.61
CA THR A 548 7.96 8.71 -11.41
C THR A 548 8.28 10.14 -10.97
N GLN A 549 7.35 11.07 -11.13
CA GLN A 549 7.50 12.42 -10.61
C GLN A 549 7.47 12.38 -9.07
N LEU A 550 8.35 13.15 -8.42
CA LEU A 550 8.33 13.37 -6.97
C LEU A 550 7.18 14.31 -6.59
N LEU A 551 7.03 14.59 -5.30
CA LEU A 551 6.00 15.50 -4.81
C LEU A 551 6.06 16.87 -5.53
N LEU A 552 4.91 17.30 -6.06
CA LEU A 552 4.76 18.54 -6.83
C LEU A 552 4.54 19.77 -5.95
N ALA A 553 4.01 19.59 -4.75
CA ALA A 553 3.69 20.70 -3.85
C ALA A 553 4.93 21.57 -3.58
N ASP A 554 4.74 22.89 -3.46
CA ASP A 554 5.85 23.81 -3.13
C ASP A 554 6.52 23.31 -1.83
N PRO A 555 7.86 23.19 -1.78
CA PRO A 555 8.56 22.67 -0.60
C PRO A 555 8.24 23.42 0.71
N ARG A 556 7.76 24.66 0.65
CA ARG A 556 7.35 25.45 1.83
C ARG A 556 5.90 25.22 2.26
N SER A 557 5.12 24.49 1.47
CA SER A 557 3.71 24.21 1.74
C SER A 557 3.55 23.21 2.90
N ARG A 558 2.40 23.27 3.58
CA ARG A 558 2.01 22.23 4.56
C ARG A 558 2.03 20.84 3.93
N GLN A 559 1.60 20.70 2.69
CA GLN A 559 1.57 19.39 2.03
C GLN A 559 2.97 18.79 1.89
N ALA A 560 3.94 19.58 1.42
CA ALA A 560 5.33 19.14 1.29
C ALA A 560 5.98 18.85 2.63
N GLN A 561 5.79 19.73 3.62
CA GLN A 561 6.39 19.56 4.94
C GLN A 561 5.92 18.30 5.66
N ARG A 562 4.67 17.86 5.46
CA ARG A 562 4.14 16.63 6.06
C ARG A 562 4.65 15.34 5.41
N ALA A 563 5.13 15.40 4.18
CA ALA A 563 5.49 14.24 3.36
C ALA A 563 6.94 14.35 2.85
N LEU A 564 7.89 14.61 3.76
CA LEU A 564 9.31 14.75 3.38
C LEU A 564 9.85 13.46 2.73
N PHE A 565 9.32 12.29 3.09
CA PHE A 565 9.64 11.02 2.43
C PHE A 565 9.42 11.07 0.91
N ALA A 566 8.48 11.87 0.42
CA ALA A 566 8.12 12.00 -0.99
C ALA A 566 9.07 12.91 -1.80
N HIS A 567 10.12 13.46 -1.16
CA HIS A 567 11.09 14.34 -1.81
C HIS A 567 12.25 13.62 -2.48
N HIS A 568 12.37 12.29 -2.30
CA HIS A 568 13.37 11.47 -2.99
C HIS A 568 12.78 10.15 -3.46
N HIS A 569 13.33 9.56 -4.52
CA HIS A 569 12.87 8.26 -5.05
C HIS A 569 13.29 7.07 -4.19
N LEU A 570 14.36 7.22 -3.43
CA LEU A 570 14.90 6.16 -2.60
C LEU A 570 15.60 6.76 -1.37
N TRP A 571 15.48 6.10 -0.23
CA TRP A 571 16.24 6.43 0.97
C TRP A 571 17.00 5.20 1.46
N VAL A 572 18.15 5.43 2.08
CA VAL A 572 18.84 4.42 2.88
C VAL A 572 19.03 4.93 4.30
N THR A 573 18.64 4.13 5.27
CA THR A 573 18.82 4.42 6.70
C THR A 573 19.48 3.24 7.39
N LYS A 574 20.07 3.48 8.56
CA LYS A 574 20.50 2.40 9.44
C LYS A 574 19.27 1.80 10.13
N TYR A 575 19.20 0.48 10.23
CA TYR A 575 18.12 -0.21 10.92
C TYR A 575 18.03 0.20 12.39
N LYS A 576 16.79 0.40 12.86
CA LYS A 576 16.40 0.45 14.27
C LYS A 576 15.04 -0.19 14.45
N ASP A 577 14.82 -0.84 15.58
CA ASP A 577 13.50 -1.35 15.97
C ASP A 577 12.48 -0.20 16.03
N ASP A 578 11.23 -0.50 15.72
CA ASP A 578 10.10 0.44 15.69
C ASP A 578 10.19 1.62 14.67
N GLU A 579 11.24 1.70 13.84
CA GLU A 579 11.31 2.62 12.67
C GLU A 579 10.68 1.99 11.42
N LEU A 580 9.34 2.04 11.34
CA LEU A 580 8.53 1.35 10.32
C LEU A 580 7.83 2.28 9.31
N TYR A 581 7.57 3.54 9.66
CA TYR A 581 6.64 4.40 8.93
C TYR A 581 7.35 5.61 8.32
N ALA A 582 7.31 5.72 6.99
CA ALA A 582 8.04 6.74 6.25
C ALA A 582 7.57 8.16 6.59
N GLY A 583 6.26 8.40 6.74
CA GLY A 583 5.68 9.67 7.16
C GLY A 583 5.67 9.89 8.68
N GLY A 584 6.26 8.97 9.46
CA GLY A 584 6.27 9.02 10.92
C GLY A 584 5.06 8.36 11.60
N ARG A 585 5.03 8.40 12.94
CA ARG A 585 3.99 7.69 13.73
C ARG A 585 2.62 8.37 13.65
N TYR A 586 2.58 9.70 13.60
CA TYR A 586 1.34 10.50 13.72
C TYR A 586 1.20 11.50 12.54
N THR A 587 0.57 11.06 11.45
CA THR A 587 0.38 11.89 10.25
C THR A 587 -0.92 12.71 10.29
N LEU A 588 -1.89 12.29 11.10
CA LEU A 588 -3.20 12.93 11.16
C LEU A 588 -3.04 14.35 11.68
N GLN A 589 -3.47 15.34 10.90
CA GLN A 589 -3.32 16.77 11.21
C GLN A 589 -1.88 17.24 11.48
N SER A 590 -0.88 16.45 11.10
CA SER A 590 0.52 16.85 11.21
C SER A 590 0.76 18.14 10.42
N THR A 591 1.77 18.90 10.84
CA THR A 591 2.17 20.13 10.13
C THR A 591 3.54 20.01 9.49
N ILE A 592 4.29 18.98 9.88
CA ILE A 592 5.59 18.56 9.39
C ILE A 592 5.73 17.05 9.65
N GLU A 593 6.51 16.34 8.83
CA GLU A 593 6.94 14.97 9.09
C GLU A 593 7.85 14.95 10.33
N GLU A 594 7.53 14.12 11.32
CA GLU A 594 8.36 13.87 12.50
C GLU A 594 8.46 12.36 12.76
N GLU A 595 9.60 11.90 13.24
CA GLU A 595 9.89 10.48 13.49
C GLU A 595 9.77 9.60 12.21
N GLY A 596 9.90 10.22 11.03
CA GLY A 596 9.82 9.59 9.71
C GLY A 596 11.18 9.25 9.08
N VAL A 597 11.17 8.89 7.80
CA VAL A 597 12.40 8.50 7.07
C VAL A 597 13.34 9.68 6.87
N SER A 598 12.82 10.90 6.75
CA SER A 598 13.65 12.10 6.63
C SER A 598 14.51 12.31 7.88
N ASP A 599 13.92 12.16 9.06
CA ASP A 599 14.65 12.22 10.34
C ASP A 599 15.66 11.09 10.47
N ALA A 600 15.28 9.88 10.06
CA ALA A 600 16.18 8.74 10.08
C ALA A 600 17.39 8.92 9.16
N ALA A 601 17.19 9.50 7.97
CA ALA A 601 18.27 9.81 7.05
C ALA A 601 19.15 10.96 7.56
N ALA A 602 18.55 12.00 8.17
CA ALA A 602 19.26 13.18 8.69
C ALA A 602 20.28 12.86 9.79
N ARG A 603 20.18 11.71 10.45
CA ARG A 603 21.17 11.24 11.43
C ARG A 603 22.57 11.04 10.84
N CYS A 604 22.68 10.88 9.52
CA CYS A 604 23.93 10.57 8.83
C CYS A 604 24.62 9.33 9.43
N ASP A 605 23.82 8.33 9.82
CA ASP A 605 24.32 7.07 10.39
C ASP A 605 25.21 6.33 9.37
N ASP A 606 26.22 5.60 9.83
CA ASP A 606 27.01 4.71 8.98
C ASP A 606 26.16 3.55 8.44
N VAL A 607 26.12 3.42 7.12
CA VAL A 607 25.36 2.40 6.38
C VAL A 607 26.25 1.55 5.47
N LEU A 608 27.58 1.67 5.58
CA LEU A 608 28.51 0.81 4.85
C LEU A 608 28.63 -0.54 5.58
N GLN A 609 28.25 -1.62 4.90
CA GLN A 609 28.35 -2.99 5.39
C GLN A 609 27.71 -3.13 6.79
N ASN A 610 26.50 -2.58 6.94
CA ASN A 610 25.76 -2.50 8.19
C ASN A 610 24.33 -3.04 8.02
N ASP A 611 23.56 -3.11 9.10
CA ASP A 611 22.13 -3.38 9.01
C ASP A 611 21.40 -2.11 8.53
N ILE A 612 20.86 -2.17 7.31
CA ILE A 612 20.29 -1.01 6.60
C ILE A 612 18.83 -1.26 6.27
N VAL A 613 18.09 -0.19 6.01
CA VAL A 613 16.73 -0.23 5.47
C VAL A 613 16.68 0.64 4.23
N ILE A 614 16.04 0.13 3.18
CA ILE A 614 15.80 0.86 1.93
C ILE A 614 14.34 1.25 1.87
N TRP A 615 14.07 2.50 1.53
CA TRP A 615 12.73 3.05 1.40
C TRP A 615 12.54 3.49 -0.04
N SER A 616 11.78 2.75 -0.83
CA SER A 616 11.56 3.06 -2.25
C SER A 616 10.27 3.84 -2.42
N VAL A 617 10.36 5.01 -3.01
CA VAL A 617 9.26 5.94 -3.19
C VAL A 617 8.95 6.10 -4.66
N PHE A 618 7.67 5.98 -4.99
CA PHE A 618 7.17 6.14 -6.35
C PHE A 618 5.71 6.57 -6.32
N GLY A 619 5.21 7.13 -7.41
CA GLY A 619 3.83 7.58 -7.42
C GLY A 619 3.23 7.82 -8.79
N LEU A 620 1.90 7.88 -8.80
CA LEU A 620 1.11 8.32 -9.94
C LEU A 620 0.91 9.83 -9.82
N THR A 621 1.23 10.59 -10.85
CA THR A 621 0.73 11.96 -11.00
C THR A 621 -0.52 11.90 -11.86
N HIS A 622 -1.68 11.97 -11.20
CA HIS A 622 -2.97 11.73 -11.84
C HIS A 622 -3.57 13.05 -12.29
N ASN A 623 -3.61 13.23 -13.61
CA ASN A 623 -4.41 14.26 -14.26
C ASN A 623 -5.66 13.55 -14.78
N PRO A 624 -6.81 13.63 -14.06
CA PRO A 624 -7.95 12.78 -14.35
C PRO A 624 -8.48 12.94 -15.77
N ARG A 625 -9.00 11.84 -16.32
CA ARG A 625 -9.54 11.77 -17.68
C ARG A 625 -11.05 11.52 -17.62
N VAL A 626 -11.76 11.79 -18.72
CA VAL A 626 -13.19 11.45 -18.81
C VAL A 626 -13.38 9.92 -18.70
N GLU A 627 -12.45 9.14 -19.25
CA GLU A 627 -12.46 7.68 -19.19
C GLU A 627 -12.25 7.11 -17.79
N ASP A 628 -11.80 7.93 -16.82
CA ASP A 628 -11.67 7.54 -15.43
C ASP A 628 -13.01 7.64 -14.66
N TRP A 629 -14.09 8.04 -15.33
CA TRP A 629 -15.41 8.27 -14.75
C TRP A 629 -16.50 7.39 -15.41
N PRO A 630 -17.49 6.87 -14.66
CA PRO A 630 -17.72 7.04 -13.22
C PRO A 630 -16.86 6.16 -12.30
N VAL A 631 -16.19 5.16 -12.84
CA VAL A 631 -15.23 4.31 -12.12
C VAL A 631 -14.00 4.13 -13.00
N MET A 632 -12.83 4.37 -12.42
CA MET A 632 -11.57 4.44 -13.14
C MET A 632 -11.08 3.04 -13.53
N PRO A 633 -10.65 2.84 -14.78
CA PRO A 633 -9.88 1.66 -15.16
C PRO A 633 -8.54 1.61 -14.43
N VAL A 634 -8.11 0.42 -14.06
CA VAL A 634 -6.91 0.22 -13.25
C VAL A 634 -5.64 0.86 -13.85
N GLU A 635 -4.93 1.67 -13.05
CA GLU A 635 -3.57 2.14 -13.34
C GLU A 635 -2.54 1.41 -12.48
N THR A 636 -1.42 0.98 -13.09
CA THR A 636 -0.46 0.06 -12.43
C THR A 636 0.96 0.64 -12.39
N ILE A 637 1.60 0.57 -11.23
CA ILE A 637 3.02 0.90 -11.03
C ILE A 637 3.73 -0.28 -10.36
N GLN A 638 4.97 -0.54 -10.78
CA GLN A 638 5.76 -1.66 -10.28
C GLN A 638 7.15 -1.22 -9.82
N LEU A 639 7.60 -1.80 -8.71
CA LEU A 639 8.96 -1.79 -8.22
C LEU A 639 9.55 -3.19 -8.37
N HIS A 640 10.71 -3.31 -8.99
CA HIS A 640 11.39 -4.60 -9.18
C HIS A 640 12.65 -4.71 -8.34
N ILE A 641 12.79 -5.83 -7.62
CA ILE A 641 13.95 -6.20 -6.82
C ILE A 641 14.51 -7.51 -7.40
N ASN A 642 15.66 -7.44 -8.05
CA ASN A 642 16.18 -8.54 -8.87
C ASN A 642 17.58 -8.98 -8.44
N PRO A 643 17.93 -10.27 -8.50
CA PRO A 643 19.28 -10.74 -8.17
C PRO A 643 20.32 -10.16 -9.15
N VAL A 644 21.46 -9.73 -8.63
CA VAL A 644 22.65 -9.31 -9.40
C VAL A 644 23.88 -9.95 -8.80
N ASP A 645 24.50 -10.86 -9.53
CA ASP A 645 25.62 -11.65 -9.04
C ASP A 645 25.29 -12.46 -7.76
N PHE A 646 24.01 -12.60 -7.38
CA PHE A 646 23.61 -13.41 -6.23
C PHE A 646 23.83 -14.91 -6.52
N PHE A 647 23.41 -15.37 -7.70
CA PHE A 647 23.58 -16.75 -8.16
C PHE A 647 24.77 -16.90 -9.11
N THR A 648 25.27 -18.12 -9.29
CA THR A 648 26.37 -18.44 -10.23
C THR A 648 25.92 -18.63 -11.67
N SER A 649 24.62 -18.78 -11.89
CA SER A 649 23.98 -18.90 -13.21
C SER A 649 22.50 -18.52 -13.08
N ASN A 650 21.75 -18.59 -14.18
CA ASN A 650 20.30 -18.40 -14.15
C ASN A 650 19.65 -19.43 -13.20
N PRO A 651 19.02 -19.01 -12.08
CA PRO A 651 18.48 -19.93 -11.08
C PRO A 651 17.20 -20.65 -11.52
N ALA A 652 16.64 -20.28 -12.69
CA ALA A 652 15.46 -20.90 -13.31
C ALA A 652 15.81 -21.92 -14.41
N LEU A 653 17.07 -22.38 -14.52
CA LEU A 653 17.46 -23.40 -15.50
C LEU A 653 16.89 -24.79 -15.19
N ASP A 654 16.53 -25.05 -13.94
CA ASP A 654 15.89 -26.31 -13.50
C ASP A 654 14.35 -26.25 -13.57
N VAL A 655 13.77 -25.15 -14.03
CA VAL A 655 12.34 -25.07 -14.33
C VAL A 655 12.03 -25.94 -15.55
N PRO A 656 11.10 -26.91 -15.46
CA PRO A 656 10.82 -27.82 -16.56
C PRO A 656 10.32 -27.12 -17.84
N SER A 657 10.84 -27.53 -18.99
CA SER A 657 10.41 -27.08 -20.32
C SER A 657 9.20 -27.86 -20.88
N ASN A 658 8.19 -28.11 -20.05
CA ASN A 658 7.06 -28.94 -20.43
C ASN A 658 6.08 -28.17 -21.34
N ARG A 659 5.49 -28.89 -22.31
CA ARG A 659 4.37 -28.38 -23.09
C ARG A 659 3.12 -28.38 -22.24
N ASP A 660 2.36 -27.29 -22.26
CA ASP A 660 0.98 -27.33 -21.81
C ASP A 660 0.14 -28.08 -22.85
N LEU A 661 -0.34 -29.27 -22.48
CA LEU A 661 -1.15 -30.12 -23.34
C LEU A 661 -2.62 -29.71 -23.36
N THR A 662 -3.04 -28.75 -22.52
CA THR A 662 -4.41 -28.24 -22.48
C THR A 662 -4.65 -27.09 -23.47
N SER A 663 -3.58 -26.39 -23.87
CA SER A 663 -3.60 -25.38 -24.94
C SER A 663 -4.09 -25.95 -26.28
N LYS A 664 -4.98 -25.21 -26.96
CA LYS A 664 -5.61 -25.59 -28.25
C LYS A 664 -5.46 -24.49 -29.29
N TYR A 665 -5.54 -24.85 -30.58
CA TYR A 665 -5.63 -23.85 -31.65
C TYR A 665 -6.99 -23.16 -31.64
N ALA A 666 -7.01 -21.85 -31.92
CA ALA A 666 -8.25 -21.11 -32.10
C ALA A 666 -8.99 -21.65 -33.35
N GLY A 667 -10.25 -22.07 -33.19
CA GLY A 667 -11.10 -22.54 -34.29
C GLY A 667 -11.06 -24.04 -34.57
N GLU A 668 -10.22 -24.85 -33.91
CA GLU A 668 -10.25 -26.30 -34.07
C GLU A 668 -11.30 -26.96 -33.14
N THR A 669 -12.38 -27.46 -33.73
CA THR A 669 -13.24 -28.48 -33.12
C THR A 669 -12.57 -29.84 -33.24
N THR A 670 -11.78 -30.21 -32.21
CA THR A 670 -11.23 -31.56 -31.96
C THR A 670 -11.14 -32.48 -33.18
N SER A 671 -10.11 -32.29 -34.01
CA SER A 671 -9.50 -33.38 -34.77
C SER A 671 -8.01 -33.09 -34.92
N VAL A 672 -7.22 -33.81 -34.13
CA VAL A 672 -5.77 -33.66 -34.08
C VAL A 672 -5.18 -34.17 -35.39
N SER A 673 -4.54 -33.28 -36.16
CA SER A 673 -3.43 -33.67 -37.04
C SER A 673 -2.40 -32.53 -37.06
N VAL A 674 -1.34 -32.70 -36.27
CA VAL A 674 -0.25 -31.73 -36.21
C VAL A 674 0.73 -32.06 -37.35
N ASN A 675 0.97 -31.10 -38.23
CA ASN A 675 2.17 -31.09 -39.07
C ASN A 675 3.41 -30.87 -38.18
N GLY A 676 3.92 -31.96 -37.63
CA GLY A 676 5.11 -32.01 -36.79
C GLY A 676 5.12 -33.30 -36.00
N LYS A 677 6.00 -34.24 -36.39
CA LYS A 677 6.09 -35.60 -35.87
C LYS A 677 5.91 -35.69 -34.35
N ASP A 678 4.83 -36.36 -33.98
CA ASP A 678 4.52 -36.82 -32.63
C ASP A 678 5.69 -37.67 -32.10
N SER A 679 6.42 -37.15 -31.12
CA SER A 679 7.51 -37.89 -30.47
C SER A 679 7.75 -37.45 -29.03
N GLY A 680 6.71 -37.56 -28.19
CA GLY A 680 6.82 -37.56 -26.73
C GLY A 680 6.61 -36.19 -26.08
N ALA A 681 6.15 -36.22 -24.83
CA ALA A 681 5.62 -35.12 -24.01
C ALA A 681 6.54 -33.89 -23.74
N SER A 682 7.67 -33.75 -24.43
CA SER A 682 8.53 -32.57 -24.34
C SER A 682 8.17 -31.55 -25.41
N CYS A 683 8.06 -30.26 -25.04
CA CYS A 683 8.15 -29.18 -26.02
C CYS A 683 9.51 -29.30 -26.73
N CYS A 684 9.52 -29.64 -28.01
CA CYS A 684 10.67 -29.47 -28.93
C CYS A 684 11.82 -30.50 -28.76
N LYS A 685 11.73 -31.63 -29.49
CA LYS A 685 12.91 -32.45 -29.81
C LYS A 685 13.78 -31.79 -30.87
#